data_AF-A0A4U7KUJ3-F1
#
_entry.id   AF-A0A4U7KUJ3-F1
#
_cell.length_a   1.000
_cell.length_b   1.000
_cell.length_c   1.000
_cell.angle_alpha   90.00
_cell.angle_beta   90.00
_cell.angle_gamma   90.00
#
_symmetry.space_group_name_H-M   'P 1'
#
loop_
_entity.id
_entity.type
_entity.pdbx_description
1 polymer ?
#
loop_
_entity_poly.entity_id
_entity_poly.type
_entity_poly.pdbx_seq_one_letter_code
_entity_poly.pdbx_strand_id
1 'polypeptide(L)'
;MARSTASQTALIRAMIASGEPRLAVQTFAAEVRAWWSAHRQVKRPHVLLRRQAALVAGTGKPSSQALREVTRALQELEELLSRVRPDLLSQLSDREQQAIRAKRAEYADSLVELIRLVRGGRLPLPFTPSAPEIAWILSACCRFEATMLLGDAAASTSTLSDVDAAQRRKLQQAAQIIRYYLCEYMQSLPDGQTRSAGNLLIDGDPVIRPALGAAVYNQLIHYALSVLKSPSMCKEVFQHMTEQRQPPLEPDAVTFNTILRQATTQRYEALARAVLITRRPEQSMHAIVPESMTKQEVHSATHSTPQITASGAPSSKAASASDAPSAEGGLRPIRPMIQQIDTAVVQADSYRLVSLLQYVTASGMFLRRYRHEPGHIGVKELVMRIYPALNKQRYAPSRGTDPLADAPSFTHRNASAPLRPKANQASRHAILNPHVLTATLNLAAKAGKTGLALRIWRLIKRTSLQSALQSPTIDVAPTPWKIPVQAATILMSVLASEAARAPKAKRPQRIHRQRLSLGASRILSPSTSRLSTHRQYARGWNIVASLRGRAFAGRLNPVGQVYSRSSEFGEGLRYKAAQLLAKREYLFLVHHWQLSQRLAGSRRRQSEQWIQPSTSKAAVARRAKGEVVSDAQDQSSTAISQPDSRFYDAVLDVFGHRPGMMQRSRTHTSRSEALSQLRRGYNKALDKAAAVASAKVQAQDGKVGDNDKCIAGLESSSARLERLGNSDALSTNQLLNAIVARVNWNSRGRWTSIAPDPFLVRILMDLQALGIHIPVGYRWILPHCSIAAPSRASDHGVPQLLQNDGFDGRHRGQQGAFSPFRGPRIKTVGLVARRRS
;
A
#
# COMPACT_ATOMS: atom_id res chain seq x y z
N MET A 1 -48.95 -6.50 -26.53
CA MET A 1 -48.81 -7.05 -27.89
C MET A 1 -47.35 -7.38 -28.15
N ALA A 2 -47.05 -8.49 -28.82
CA ALA A 2 -45.68 -8.82 -29.18
C ALA A 2 -45.16 -7.80 -30.20
N ARG A 3 -44.04 -7.17 -29.88
CA ARG A 3 -43.37 -6.20 -30.74
C ARG A 3 -42.30 -6.89 -31.56
N SER A 4 -42.16 -6.49 -32.82
CA SER A 4 -41.05 -6.94 -33.67
C SER A 4 -39.71 -6.48 -33.09
N THR A 5 -38.63 -7.23 -33.33
CA THR A 5 -37.27 -6.89 -32.87
C THR A 5 -36.83 -5.46 -33.26
N ALA A 6 -37.20 -5.02 -34.47
CA ALA A 6 -36.94 -3.65 -34.94
C ALA A 6 -37.71 -2.60 -34.13
N SER A 7 -39.01 -2.82 -33.87
CA SER A 7 -39.81 -1.89 -33.07
C SER A 7 -39.39 -1.86 -31.60
N GLN A 8 -38.98 -2.98 -31.01
CA GLN A 8 -38.38 -3.03 -29.66
C GLN A 8 -37.11 -2.19 -29.59
N THR A 9 -36.21 -2.34 -30.56
CA THR A 9 -34.94 -1.60 -30.60
C THR A 9 -35.17 -0.10 -30.80
N ALA A 10 -36.09 0.28 -31.68
CA ALA A 10 -36.44 1.68 -31.91
C ALA A 10 -37.03 2.33 -30.65
N LEU A 11 -37.92 1.64 -29.95
CA LEU A 11 -38.49 2.12 -28.70
C LEU A 11 -37.44 2.26 -27.59
N ILE A 12 -36.55 1.29 -27.43
CA ILE A 12 -35.46 1.36 -26.45
C ILE A 12 -34.50 2.50 -26.77
N ARG A 13 -34.16 2.73 -28.05
CA ARG A 13 -33.38 3.90 -28.47
C ARG A 13 -34.07 5.21 -28.17
N ALA A 14 -35.38 5.31 -28.41
CA ALA A 14 -36.15 6.51 -28.09
C ALA A 14 -36.15 6.80 -26.57
N MET A 15 -36.30 5.78 -25.73
CA MET A 15 -36.23 5.91 -24.26
C MET A 15 -34.83 6.27 -23.74
N ILE A 16 -33.77 5.78 -24.39
CA ILE A 16 -32.41 6.17 -24.05
C ILE A 16 -32.16 7.63 -24.47
N ALA A 17 -32.63 8.01 -25.67
CA ALA A 17 -32.51 9.38 -26.18
C ALA A 17 -33.30 10.41 -25.34
N SER A 18 -34.40 10.01 -24.70
CA SER A 18 -35.14 10.85 -23.75
C SER A 18 -34.45 10.97 -22.38
N GLY A 19 -33.32 10.30 -22.16
CA GLY A 19 -32.56 10.35 -20.91
C GLY A 19 -33.09 9.42 -19.81
N GLU A 20 -33.91 8.42 -20.17
CA GLU A 20 -34.56 7.49 -19.24
C GLU A 20 -34.05 6.03 -19.40
N PRO A 21 -32.75 5.77 -19.13
CA PRO A 21 -32.17 4.43 -19.30
C PRO A 21 -32.81 3.38 -18.39
N ARG A 22 -33.33 3.79 -17.23
CA ARG A 22 -34.06 2.91 -16.30
C ARG A 22 -35.33 2.34 -16.92
N LEU A 23 -36.12 3.18 -17.59
CA LEU A 23 -37.35 2.75 -18.26
C LEU A 23 -37.04 1.85 -19.46
N ALA A 24 -35.98 2.15 -20.20
CA ALA A 24 -35.48 1.27 -21.26
C ALA A 24 -35.11 -0.13 -20.72
N VAL A 25 -34.43 -0.23 -19.58
CA VAL A 25 -34.09 -1.51 -18.94
C VAL A 25 -35.34 -2.25 -18.46
N GLN A 26 -36.29 -1.55 -17.82
CA GLN A 26 -37.52 -2.16 -17.30
C GLN A 26 -38.42 -2.68 -18.40
N THR A 27 -38.56 -1.93 -19.49
CA THR A 27 -39.35 -2.33 -20.67
C THR A 27 -38.71 -3.52 -21.35
N PHE A 28 -37.39 -3.51 -21.56
CA PHE A 28 -36.65 -4.67 -22.06
C PHE A 28 -36.85 -5.90 -21.15
N ALA A 29 -36.70 -5.74 -19.84
CA ALA A 29 -36.88 -6.84 -18.89
C ALA A 29 -38.32 -7.38 -18.88
N ALA A 30 -39.33 -6.50 -19.01
CA ALA A 30 -40.72 -6.90 -19.12
C ALA A 30 -40.99 -7.68 -20.41
N GLU A 31 -40.46 -7.22 -21.54
CA GLU A 31 -40.56 -7.91 -22.83
C GLU A 31 -39.91 -9.30 -22.78
N VAL A 32 -38.71 -9.42 -22.19
CA VAL A 32 -38.03 -10.71 -21.98
C VAL A 32 -38.86 -11.63 -21.08
N ARG A 33 -39.42 -11.13 -19.97
CA ARG A 33 -40.26 -11.95 -19.07
C ARG A 33 -41.56 -12.39 -19.74
N ALA A 34 -42.21 -11.49 -20.50
CA ALA A 34 -43.43 -11.79 -21.25
C ALA A 34 -43.15 -12.88 -22.30
N TRP A 35 -42.06 -12.74 -23.06
CA TRP A 35 -41.61 -13.74 -24.03
C TRP A 35 -41.39 -15.11 -23.39
N TRP A 36 -40.68 -15.18 -22.26
CA TRP A 36 -40.50 -16.43 -21.52
C TRP A 36 -41.80 -17.03 -20.97
N SER A 37 -42.75 -16.19 -20.56
CA SER A 37 -44.04 -16.65 -20.06
C SER A 37 -44.88 -17.29 -21.18
N ALA A 38 -44.89 -16.66 -22.36
CA ALA A 38 -45.50 -17.22 -23.58
C ALA A 38 -44.83 -18.54 -23.96
N HIS A 39 -43.49 -18.59 -23.94
CA HIS A 39 -42.74 -19.81 -24.23
C HIS A 39 -43.06 -20.97 -23.26
N ARG A 40 -43.30 -20.69 -21.97
CA ARG A 40 -43.75 -21.70 -21.00
C ARG A 40 -45.17 -22.17 -21.26
N GLN A 41 -46.05 -21.28 -21.72
CA GLN A 41 -47.45 -21.61 -22.06
C GLN A 41 -47.54 -22.48 -23.33
N VAL A 42 -46.66 -22.27 -24.32
CA VAL A 42 -46.59 -23.12 -25.54
C VAL A 42 -46.36 -24.60 -25.20
N LYS A 43 -45.68 -24.89 -24.09
CA LYS A 43 -45.41 -26.26 -23.64
C LYS A 43 -46.57 -26.93 -22.88
N ARG A 44 -47.62 -26.19 -22.51
CA ARG A 44 -48.77 -26.76 -21.81
C ARG A 44 -49.75 -27.39 -22.81
N PRO A 45 -50.46 -28.47 -22.45
CA PRO A 45 -51.29 -29.25 -23.39
C PRO A 45 -52.56 -28.55 -23.90
N HIS A 46 -52.94 -27.36 -23.42
CA HIS A 46 -54.17 -26.68 -23.84
C HIS A 46 -54.07 -26.02 -25.22
N VAL A 47 -54.95 -26.45 -26.14
CA VAL A 47 -54.88 -26.16 -27.59
C VAL A 47 -55.11 -24.68 -27.97
N LEU A 48 -56.03 -23.97 -27.32
CA LEU A 48 -56.40 -22.60 -27.71
C LEU A 48 -55.36 -21.56 -27.29
N LEU A 49 -54.87 -21.62 -26.05
CA LEU A 49 -53.84 -20.71 -25.55
C LEU A 49 -52.47 -20.94 -26.22
N ARG A 50 -52.24 -22.15 -26.75
CA ARG A 50 -50.99 -22.52 -27.41
C ARG A 50 -50.75 -21.74 -28.71
N ARG A 51 -51.78 -21.54 -29.55
CA ARG A 51 -51.63 -20.79 -30.81
C ARG A 51 -51.25 -19.32 -30.57
N GLN A 52 -51.93 -18.67 -29.62
CA GLN A 52 -51.64 -17.29 -29.27
C GLN A 52 -50.24 -17.15 -28.62
N ALA A 53 -49.88 -18.07 -27.73
CA ALA A 53 -48.57 -18.08 -27.11
C ALA A 53 -47.43 -18.37 -28.13
N ALA A 54 -47.67 -19.21 -29.14
CA ALA A 54 -46.71 -19.52 -30.19
C ALA A 54 -46.44 -18.30 -31.09
N LEU A 55 -47.49 -17.56 -31.46
CA LEU A 55 -47.35 -16.31 -32.21
C LEU A 55 -46.52 -15.27 -31.42
N VAL A 56 -46.77 -15.13 -30.12
CA VAL A 56 -46.01 -14.23 -29.23
C VAL A 56 -44.56 -14.69 -29.08
N ALA A 57 -44.30 -16.00 -28.98
CA ALA A 57 -42.96 -16.55 -28.88
C ALA A 57 -42.14 -16.34 -30.16
N GLY A 58 -42.75 -16.50 -31.34
CA GLY A 58 -42.08 -16.30 -32.63
C GLY A 58 -41.83 -14.84 -32.97
N THR A 59 -42.83 -13.97 -32.82
CA THR A 59 -42.73 -12.55 -33.19
C THR A 59 -42.07 -11.68 -32.13
N GLY A 60 -42.16 -12.08 -30.86
CA GLY A 60 -41.71 -11.31 -29.70
C GLY A 60 -40.30 -11.62 -29.22
N LYS A 61 -39.44 -12.25 -30.04
CA LYS A 61 -38.05 -12.56 -29.66
C LYS A 61 -37.33 -11.26 -29.24
N PRO A 62 -36.78 -11.17 -28.02
CA PRO A 62 -36.11 -9.96 -27.56
C PRO A 62 -34.89 -9.65 -28.43
N SER A 63 -34.76 -8.38 -28.82
CA SER A 63 -33.65 -7.91 -29.65
C SER A 63 -32.32 -7.91 -28.88
N SER A 64 -31.31 -8.63 -29.39
CA SER A 64 -29.93 -8.54 -28.87
C SER A 64 -29.33 -7.15 -29.09
N GLN A 65 -29.70 -6.47 -30.19
CA GLN A 65 -29.29 -5.10 -30.45
C GLN A 65 -29.84 -4.15 -29.40
N ALA A 66 -31.06 -4.37 -28.94
CA ALA A 66 -31.64 -3.54 -27.88
C ALA A 66 -30.89 -3.70 -26.54
N LEU A 67 -30.46 -4.93 -26.20
CA LEU A 67 -29.59 -5.14 -25.04
C LEU A 67 -28.25 -4.38 -25.18
N ARG A 68 -27.65 -4.37 -26.39
CA ARG A 68 -26.41 -3.61 -26.63
C ARG A 68 -26.57 -2.12 -26.37
N GLU A 69 -27.66 -1.52 -26.89
CA GLU A 69 -27.95 -0.11 -26.63
C GLU A 69 -28.13 0.18 -25.13
N VAL A 70 -28.85 -0.70 -24.42
CA VAL A 70 -28.99 -0.61 -22.95
C VAL A 70 -27.63 -0.70 -22.25
N THR A 71 -26.78 -1.66 -22.62
CA THR A 71 -25.46 -1.80 -22.01
C THR A 71 -24.57 -0.60 -22.28
N ARG A 72 -24.63 0.00 -23.49
CA ARG A 72 -23.89 1.21 -23.85
C ARG A 72 -24.34 2.41 -23.03
N ALA A 73 -25.65 2.62 -22.90
CA ALA A 73 -26.20 3.71 -22.10
C ALA A 73 -25.81 3.58 -20.61
N LEU A 74 -25.79 2.36 -20.07
CA LEU A 74 -25.34 2.11 -18.70
C LEU A 74 -23.82 2.24 -18.53
N GLN A 75 -23.01 1.96 -19.55
CA GLN A 75 -21.57 2.22 -19.55
C GLN A 75 -21.28 3.71 -19.48
N GLU A 76 -21.93 4.51 -20.32
CA GLU A 76 -21.82 5.98 -20.32
C GLU A 76 -22.22 6.56 -18.95
N LEU A 77 -23.26 5.98 -18.33
CA LEU A 77 -23.69 6.34 -16.99
C LEU A 77 -22.68 5.89 -15.91
N GLU A 78 -22.09 4.69 -16.00
CA GLU A 78 -21.00 4.24 -15.11
C GLU A 78 -19.79 5.18 -15.20
N GLU A 79 -19.40 5.58 -16.42
CA GLU A 79 -18.32 6.54 -16.66
C GLU A 79 -18.60 7.89 -16.02
N LEU A 80 -19.80 8.44 -16.23
CA LEU A 80 -20.23 9.70 -15.60
C LEU A 80 -20.12 9.60 -14.07
N LEU A 81 -20.67 8.53 -13.49
CA LEU A 81 -20.62 8.32 -12.04
C LEU A 81 -19.19 8.13 -11.51
N SER A 82 -18.28 7.55 -12.29
CA SER A 82 -16.88 7.33 -11.91
C SER A 82 -16.02 8.61 -11.97
N ARG A 83 -16.35 9.56 -12.85
CA ARG A 83 -15.64 10.85 -12.97
C ARG A 83 -15.91 11.77 -11.78
N VAL A 84 -17.09 11.65 -11.17
CA VAL A 84 -17.47 12.45 -10.01
C VAL A 84 -16.77 11.93 -8.75
N ARG A 85 -15.60 12.51 -8.43
CA ARG A 85 -14.90 12.23 -7.17
C ARG A 85 -15.75 12.63 -5.96
N PRO A 86 -15.71 11.87 -4.85
CA PRO A 86 -16.49 12.19 -3.66
C PRO A 86 -16.16 13.57 -3.07
N ASP A 87 -14.92 14.03 -3.20
CA ASP A 87 -14.47 15.34 -2.71
C ASP A 87 -15.03 16.51 -3.52
N LEU A 88 -15.50 16.27 -4.75
CA LEU A 88 -16.10 17.28 -5.62
C LEU A 88 -17.63 17.35 -5.46
N LEU A 89 -18.27 16.32 -4.90
CA LEU A 89 -19.72 16.32 -4.68
C LEU A 89 -20.17 17.46 -3.77
N SER A 90 -19.36 17.83 -2.77
CA SER A 90 -19.64 18.94 -1.86
C SER A 90 -19.48 20.32 -2.51
N GLN A 91 -18.85 20.39 -3.69
CA GLN A 91 -18.66 21.63 -4.45
C GLN A 91 -19.76 21.87 -5.49
N LEU A 92 -20.58 20.85 -5.78
CA LEU A 92 -21.69 20.93 -6.73
C LEU A 92 -22.93 21.55 -6.09
N SER A 93 -23.76 22.19 -6.92
CA SER A 93 -25.04 22.74 -6.48
C SER A 93 -25.99 21.64 -5.99
N ASP A 94 -26.91 21.97 -5.08
CA ASP A 94 -27.87 21.00 -4.53
C ASP A 94 -28.70 20.30 -5.62
N ARG A 95 -29.01 21.01 -6.71
CA ARG A 95 -29.71 20.46 -7.88
C ARG A 95 -28.89 19.40 -8.60
N GLU A 96 -27.60 19.66 -8.83
CA GLU A 96 -26.69 18.70 -9.46
C GLU A 96 -26.43 17.49 -8.55
N GLN A 97 -26.28 17.72 -7.25
CA GLN A 97 -26.17 16.64 -6.28
C GLN A 97 -27.41 15.74 -6.33
N GLN A 98 -28.62 16.30 -6.34
CA GLN A 98 -29.86 15.54 -6.44
C GLN A 98 -29.97 14.77 -7.76
N ALA A 99 -29.55 15.35 -8.88
CA ALA A 99 -29.54 14.69 -10.18
C ALA A 99 -28.58 13.49 -10.21
N ILE A 100 -27.35 13.64 -9.69
CA ILE A 100 -26.37 12.55 -9.58
C ILE A 100 -26.91 11.43 -8.69
N ARG A 101 -27.58 11.79 -7.59
CA ARG A 101 -28.19 10.83 -6.67
C ARG A 101 -29.31 10.03 -7.34
N ALA A 102 -30.17 10.69 -8.10
CA ALA A 102 -31.20 10.04 -8.90
C ALA A 102 -30.56 9.07 -9.92
N LYS A 103 -29.54 9.50 -10.66
CA LYS A 103 -28.81 8.66 -11.62
C LYS A 103 -28.12 7.45 -10.99
N ARG A 104 -27.58 7.58 -9.77
CA ARG A 104 -27.07 6.42 -8.98
C ARG A 104 -28.16 5.41 -8.65
N ALA A 105 -29.33 5.89 -8.24
CA ALA A 105 -30.47 5.01 -7.95
C ALA A 105 -31.01 4.33 -9.22
N GLU A 106 -31.07 5.06 -10.34
CA GLU A 106 -31.45 4.51 -11.65
C GLU A 106 -30.48 3.41 -12.11
N TYR A 107 -29.17 3.63 -11.96
CA TYR A 107 -28.14 2.63 -12.26
C TYR A 107 -28.29 1.37 -11.42
N ALA A 108 -28.47 1.54 -10.11
CA ALA A 108 -28.64 0.44 -9.17
C ALA A 108 -29.89 -0.40 -9.50
N ASP A 109 -31.03 0.24 -9.72
CA ASP A 109 -32.27 -0.43 -10.07
C ASP A 109 -32.14 -1.16 -11.44
N SER A 110 -31.46 -0.54 -12.40
CA SER A 110 -31.21 -1.12 -13.72
C SER A 110 -30.33 -2.37 -13.64
N LEU A 111 -29.24 -2.33 -12.87
CA LEU A 111 -28.37 -3.49 -12.66
C LEU A 111 -29.09 -4.63 -11.94
N VAL A 112 -29.95 -4.32 -10.96
CA VAL A 112 -30.78 -5.34 -10.28
C VAL A 112 -31.69 -6.07 -11.27
N GLU A 113 -32.29 -5.36 -12.22
CA GLU A 113 -33.14 -6.00 -13.24
C GLU A 113 -32.32 -6.83 -14.23
N LEU A 114 -31.17 -6.33 -14.67
CA LEU A 114 -30.30 -7.08 -15.60
C LEU A 114 -29.75 -8.35 -14.96
N ILE A 115 -29.27 -8.31 -13.71
CA ILE A 115 -28.74 -9.51 -13.04
C ILE A 115 -29.84 -10.55 -12.76
N ARG A 116 -31.10 -10.13 -12.54
CA ARG A 116 -32.25 -11.04 -12.44
C ARG A 116 -32.46 -11.83 -13.74
N LEU A 117 -32.31 -11.17 -14.89
CA LEU A 117 -32.41 -11.84 -16.19
C LEU A 117 -31.23 -12.80 -16.44
N VAL A 118 -30.01 -12.39 -16.07
CA VAL A 118 -28.79 -13.23 -16.18
C VAL A 118 -28.91 -14.48 -15.32
N ARG A 119 -29.29 -14.36 -14.03
CA ARG A 119 -29.49 -15.49 -13.11
C ARG A 119 -30.46 -16.51 -13.68
N GLY A 120 -31.58 -16.05 -14.23
CA GLY A 120 -32.61 -16.92 -14.79
C GLY A 120 -32.20 -17.63 -16.08
N GLY A 121 -31.02 -17.32 -16.67
CA GLY A 121 -30.69 -17.74 -18.03
C GLY A 121 -31.69 -17.22 -19.06
N ARG A 122 -32.36 -16.10 -18.76
CA ARG A 122 -33.52 -15.62 -19.52
C ARG A 122 -33.14 -14.66 -20.64
N LEU A 123 -31.87 -14.29 -20.78
CA LEU A 123 -31.41 -13.44 -21.88
C LEU A 123 -31.33 -14.29 -23.17
N PRO A 124 -32.12 -13.99 -24.20
CA PRO A 124 -32.05 -14.68 -25.47
C PRO A 124 -30.91 -14.06 -26.28
N LEU A 125 -29.70 -14.50 -26.01
CA LEU A 125 -28.54 -14.13 -26.81
C LEU A 125 -28.30 -15.19 -27.89
N PRO A 126 -27.87 -14.80 -29.09
CA PRO A 126 -27.41 -15.76 -30.08
C PRO A 126 -26.24 -16.57 -29.52
N PHE A 127 -26.07 -17.81 -30.01
CA PHE A 127 -24.98 -18.73 -29.65
C PHE A 127 -23.61 -18.25 -30.15
N THR A 128 -23.22 -17.06 -29.73
CA THR A 128 -21.87 -16.54 -29.97
C THR A 128 -20.99 -16.93 -28.79
N PRO A 129 -19.78 -17.46 -29.03
CA PRO A 129 -18.88 -17.97 -27.98
C PRO A 129 -18.39 -16.90 -27.00
N SER A 130 -18.63 -15.62 -27.32
CA SER A 130 -18.44 -14.49 -26.41
C SER A 130 -19.70 -13.63 -26.43
N ALA A 131 -20.52 -13.69 -25.39
CA ALA A 131 -21.58 -12.72 -25.16
C ALA A 131 -21.01 -11.54 -24.35
N PRO A 132 -20.46 -10.49 -25.00
CA PRO A 132 -19.83 -9.38 -24.28
C PRO A 132 -20.81 -8.66 -23.36
N GLU A 133 -22.11 -8.72 -23.63
CA GLU A 133 -23.15 -8.09 -22.84
C GLU A 133 -23.29 -8.77 -21.47
N ILE A 134 -23.29 -10.12 -21.41
CA ILE A 134 -23.33 -10.86 -20.13
C ILE A 134 -22.03 -10.64 -19.36
N ALA A 135 -20.90 -10.70 -20.07
CA ALA A 135 -19.60 -10.43 -19.47
C ALA A 135 -19.58 -9.04 -18.83
N TRP A 136 -20.09 -8.02 -19.52
CA TRP A 136 -20.18 -6.67 -19.00
C TRP A 136 -21.16 -6.56 -17.82
N ILE A 137 -22.36 -7.15 -17.87
CA ILE A 137 -23.33 -7.11 -16.76
C ILE A 137 -22.71 -7.73 -15.50
N LEU A 138 -22.10 -8.92 -15.61
CA LEU A 138 -21.42 -9.57 -14.49
C LEU A 138 -20.28 -8.71 -13.95
N SER A 139 -19.51 -8.09 -14.84
CA SER A 139 -18.44 -7.16 -14.51
C SER A 139 -18.94 -5.94 -13.73
N ALA A 140 -20.00 -5.31 -14.22
CA ALA A 140 -20.63 -4.15 -13.61
C ALA A 140 -21.22 -4.50 -12.24
N CYS A 141 -21.86 -5.66 -12.10
CA CYS A 141 -22.35 -6.16 -10.81
C CYS A 141 -21.20 -6.43 -9.82
N CYS A 142 -20.08 -7.00 -10.27
CA CYS A 142 -18.89 -7.20 -9.42
C CYS A 142 -18.24 -5.87 -8.99
N ARG A 143 -18.30 -4.83 -9.84
CA ARG A 143 -17.78 -3.49 -9.55
C ARG A 143 -18.76 -2.62 -8.76
N PHE A 144 -20.05 -2.94 -8.73
CA PHE A 144 -21.12 -2.08 -8.21
C PHE A 144 -20.83 -1.52 -6.82
N GLU A 145 -20.35 -2.35 -5.90
CA GLU A 145 -20.06 -1.90 -4.52
C GLU A 145 -18.84 -0.99 -4.42
N ALA A 146 -17.85 -1.21 -5.30
CA ALA A 146 -16.68 -0.37 -5.39
C ALA A 146 -17.00 0.98 -6.04
N THR A 147 -17.82 0.98 -7.11
CA THR A 147 -18.19 2.20 -7.84
C THR A 147 -19.23 3.03 -7.10
N MET A 148 -20.14 2.41 -6.35
CA MET A 148 -21.13 3.12 -5.52
C MET A 148 -20.64 3.44 -4.11
N LEU A 149 -19.34 3.22 -3.83
CA LEU A 149 -18.66 3.61 -2.58
C LEU A 149 -19.35 3.10 -1.31
N LEU A 150 -20.00 1.93 -1.36
CA LEU A 150 -20.56 1.29 -0.15
C LEU A 150 -19.44 0.81 0.80
N GLY A 151 -18.18 0.85 0.34
CA GLY A 151 -16.98 0.54 1.12
C GLY A 151 -16.42 1.68 1.97
N ASP A 152 -16.83 2.93 1.76
CA ASP A 152 -16.30 4.07 2.52
C ASP A 152 -17.13 4.33 3.78
N ALA A 153 -16.79 3.58 4.84
CA ALA A 153 -17.19 3.89 6.21
C ALA A 153 -16.79 5.32 6.67
N ALA A 154 -15.97 6.04 5.89
CA ALA A 154 -15.52 7.39 6.17
C ALA A 154 -16.63 8.47 6.05
N ALA A 155 -17.66 8.24 5.24
CA ALA A 155 -18.76 9.20 5.06
C ALA A 155 -19.88 9.08 6.12
N SER A 156 -19.59 8.44 7.26
CA SER A 156 -20.51 8.28 8.40
C SER A 156 -20.38 9.38 9.45
N THR A 157 -19.48 10.35 9.26
CA THR A 157 -19.16 11.39 10.27
C THR A 157 -19.62 12.79 9.91
N SER A 158 -20.11 13.03 8.69
CA SER A 158 -20.85 14.24 8.35
C SER A 158 -22.33 14.01 8.65
N THR A 159 -22.98 14.95 9.35
CA THR A 159 -24.42 14.99 9.58
C THR A 159 -25.16 14.73 8.28
N LEU A 160 -25.65 13.51 8.11
CA LEU A 160 -26.39 13.09 6.93
C LEU A 160 -27.76 13.73 6.98
N SER A 161 -28.15 14.40 5.89
CA SER A 161 -29.55 14.73 5.68
C SER A 161 -30.36 13.43 5.66
N ASP A 162 -31.60 13.44 6.17
CA ASP A 162 -32.48 12.25 6.17
C ASP A 162 -32.65 11.67 4.75
N VAL A 163 -32.57 12.54 3.73
CA VAL A 163 -32.57 12.18 2.31
C VAL A 163 -31.37 11.30 1.93
N ASP A 164 -30.20 11.55 2.52
CA ASP A 164 -28.98 10.78 2.26
C ASP A 164 -29.06 9.38 2.88
N ALA A 165 -29.72 9.27 4.04
CA ALA A 165 -29.91 8.01 4.73
C ALA A 165 -30.85 7.08 3.94
N ALA A 166 -31.96 7.61 3.42
CA ALA A 166 -32.90 6.86 2.59
C ALA A 166 -32.23 6.33 1.31
N GLN A 167 -31.45 7.18 0.62
CA GLN A 167 -30.73 6.78 -0.59
C GLN A 167 -29.68 5.70 -0.29
N ARG A 168 -28.91 5.84 0.79
CA ARG A 168 -27.93 4.83 1.20
C ARG A 168 -28.59 3.48 1.49
N ARG A 169 -29.74 3.47 2.17
CA ARG A 169 -30.53 2.25 2.39
C ARG A 169 -30.95 1.61 1.08
N LYS A 170 -31.44 2.40 0.11
CA LYS A 170 -31.80 1.89 -1.22
C LYS A 170 -30.62 1.28 -1.97
N LEU A 171 -29.46 1.94 -1.98
CA LEU A 171 -28.24 1.42 -2.61
C LEU A 171 -27.71 0.16 -1.90
N GLN A 172 -27.79 0.11 -0.58
CA GLN A 172 -27.43 -1.08 0.21
C GLN A 172 -28.37 -2.26 -0.08
N GLN A 173 -29.68 -2.01 -0.19
CA GLN A 173 -30.66 -3.03 -0.58
C GLN A 173 -30.36 -3.56 -1.98
N ALA A 174 -30.07 -2.68 -2.94
CA ALA A 174 -29.66 -3.09 -4.29
C ALA A 174 -28.37 -3.94 -4.26
N ALA A 175 -27.36 -3.56 -3.47
CA ALA A 175 -26.14 -4.34 -3.30
C ALA A 175 -26.39 -5.73 -2.71
N GLN A 176 -27.26 -5.84 -1.70
CA GLN A 176 -27.65 -7.14 -1.12
C GLN A 176 -28.33 -8.04 -2.15
N ILE A 177 -29.21 -7.47 -2.97
CA ILE A 177 -29.89 -8.19 -4.05
C ILE A 177 -28.88 -8.65 -5.11
N ILE A 178 -27.97 -7.77 -5.53
CA ILE A 178 -26.90 -8.11 -6.49
C ILE A 178 -25.99 -9.20 -5.93
N ARG A 179 -25.58 -9.11 -4.65
CA ARG A 179 -24.80 -10.15 -3.96
C ARG A 179 -25.50 -11.50 -4.02
N TYR A 180 -26.76 -11.54 -3.62
CA TYR A 180 -27.55 -12.78 -3.61
C TYR A 180 -27.62 -13.40 -5.01
N TYR A 181 -27.89 -12.59 -6.04
CA TYR A 181 -27.95 -13.09 -7.41
C TYR A 181 -26.60 -13.50 -7.99
N LEU A 182 -25.51 -12.82 -7.64
CA LEU A 182 -24.15 -13.23 -8.03
C LEU A 182 -23.74 -14.54 -7.34
N CYS A 183 -24.01 -14.71 -6.04
CA CYS A 183 -23.71 -15.96 -5.33
C CYS A 183 -24.42 -17.14 -5.98
N GLU A 184 -25.71 -17.01 -6.25
CA GLU A 184 -26.47 -18.04 -6.92
C GLU A 184 -26.01 -18.30 -8.36
N TYR A 185 -25.63 -17.24 -9.08
CA TYR A 185 -25.06 -17.39 -10.42
C TYR A 185 -23.74 -18.18 -10.38
N MET A 186 -22.88 -17.90 -9.39
CA MET A 186 -21.61 -18.61 -9.19
C MET A 186 -21.80 -20.08 -8.79
N GLN A 187 -22.88 -20.41 -8.08
CA GLN A 187 -23.25 -21.79 -7.75
C GLN A 187 -23.88 -22.54 -8.94
N SER A 188 -24.46 -21.81 -9.91
CA SER A 188 -25.15 -22.35 -11.09
C SER A 188 -24.44 -21.96 -12.39
N LEU A 189 -23.10 -21.94 -12.37
CA LEU A 189 -22.30 -21.59 -13.54
C LEU A 189 -22.58 -22.55 -14.71
N PRO A 190 -22.55 -22.06 -15.95
CA PRO A 190 -22.84 -22.88 -17.12
C PRO A 190 -21.63 -23.71 -17.56
N ASP A 191 -21.77 -25.03 -17.55
CA ASP A 191 -20.73 -26.01 -17.96
C ASP A 191 -20.37 -25.94 -19.46
N GLY A 192 -21.10 -25.14 -20.26
CA GLY A 192 -20.93 -25.04 -21.71
C GLY A 192 -21.64 -26.14 -22.52
N GLN A 193 -22.14 -27.20 -21.87
CA GLN A 193 -22.78 -28.36 -22.53
C GLN A 193 -24.26 -28.64 -22.15
N THR A 194 -25.03 -27.63 -21.77
CA THR A 194 -26.51 -27.67 -21.94
C THR A 194 -27.34 -28.68 -21.12
N ARG A 195 -27.03 -28.97 -19.84
CA ARG A 195 -27.93 -29.85 -19.04
C ARG A 195 -28.29 -29.38 -17.63
N SER A 196 -27.60 -28.41 -17.06
CA SER A 196 -27.78 -28.02 -15.65
C SER A 196 -28.87 -26.95 -15.40
N ALA A 197 -29.37 -26.26 -16.44
CA ALA A 197 -30.57 -25.43 -16.32
C ALA A 197 -31.81 -26.25 -16.68
N GLY A 198 -32.43 -26.89 -15.69
CA GLY A 198 -33.57 -27.80 -15.87
C GLY A 198 -34.56 -27.38 -16.97
N ASN A 199 -34.72 -28.25 -17.97
CA ASN A 199 -35.86 -28.36 -18.88
C ASN A 199 -36.32 -27.08 -19.64
N LEU A 200 -35.44 -26.11 -19.91
CA LEU A 200 -35.78 -24.97 -20.75
C LEU A 200 -35.34 -25.20 -22.21
N LEU A 201 -36.09 -26.04 -22.92
CA LEU A 201 -36.02 -26.19 -24.38
C LEU A 201 -36.73 -24.99 -25.06
N ILE A 202 -36.11 -24.33 -26.04
CA ILE A 202 -36.74 -23.49 -27.06
C ILE A 202 -36.90 -24.33 -28.31
N ASP A 203 -38.12 -24.57 -28.79
CA ASP A 203 -38.41 -25.44 -29.96
C ASP A 203 -37.87 -26.88 -29.91
N GLY A 204 -37.33 -27.33 -28.78
CA GLY A 204 -36.65 -28.63 -28.65
C GLY A 204 -35.15 -28.52 -28.37
N ASP A 205 -34.57 -27.32 -28.46
CA ASP A 205 -33.16 -27.06 -28.20
C ASP A 205 -32.96 -26.42 -26.82
N PRO A 206 -32.06 -26.95 -25.97
CA PRO A 206 -31.80 -26.35 -24.66
C PRO A 206 -31.26 -24.93 -24.81
N VAL A 207 -31.74 -23.99 -23.98
CA VAL A 207 -31.15 -22.65 -23.93
C VAL A 207 -29.72 -22.74 -23.41
N ILE A 208 -28.77 -22.80 -24.34
CA ILE A 208 -27.34 -22.83 -24.07
C ILE A 208 -26.94 -21.46 -23.55
N ARG A 209 -26.58 -21.37 -22.27
CA ARG A 209 -25.92 -20.18 -21.74
C ARG A 209 -24.57 -20.03 -22.43
N PRO A 210 -24.20 -18.83 -22.93
CA PRO A 210 -22.92 -18.64 -23.61
C PRO A 210 -21.76 -18.92 -22.65
N ALA A 211 -20.70 -19.50 -23.20
CA ALA A 211 -19.50 -19.80 -22.41
C ALA A 211 -18.86 -18.51 -21.90
N LEU A 212 -18.50 -18.48 -20.61
CA LEU A 212 -17.83 -17.33 -20.01
C LEU A 212 -16.35 -17.31 -20.42
N GLY A 213 -15.79 -16.12 -20.65
CA GLY A 213 -14.36 -15.92 -20.93
C GLY A 213 -13.51 -15.79 -19.65
N ALA A 214 -12.20 -15.92 -19.80
CA ALA A 214 -11.20 -15.82 -18.71
C ALA A 214 -11.36 -14.54 -17.87
N ALA A 215 -11.61 -13.41 -18.53
CA ALA A 215 -11.79 -12.11 -17.87
C ALA A 215 -12.95 -12.09 -16.87
N VAL A 216 -14.07 -12.76 -17.20
CA VAL A 216 -15.24 -12.83 -16.32
C VAL A 216 -14.96 -13.73 -15.12
N TYR A 217 -14.32 -14.89 -15.33
CA TYR A 217 -13.88 -15.75 -14.24
C TYR A 217 -12.93 -15.02 -13.29
N ASN A 218 -11.96 -14.26 -13.80
CA ASN A 218 -11.04 -13.46 -12.99
C ASN A 218 -11.79 -12.44 -12.12
N GLN A 219 -12.85 -11.82 -12.64
CA GLN A 219 -13.67 -10.88 -11.88
C GLN A 219 -14.56 -11.57 -10.84
N LEU A 220 -15.16 -12.72 -11.17
CA LEU A 220 -15.94 -13.52 -10.21
C LEU A 220 -15.04 -14.04 -9.08
N ILE A 221 -13.83 -14.51 -9.39
CA ILE A 221 -12.82 -14.92 -8.41
C ILE A 221 -12.39 -13.74 -7.54
N HIS A 222 -12.13 -12.58 -8.15
CA HIS A 222 -11.81 -11.36 -7.42
C HIS A 222 -12.95 -10.99 -6.46
N TYR A 223 -14.20 -11.01 -6.93
CA TYR A 223 -15.39 -10.69 -6.15
C TYR A 223 -15.62 -11.69 -4.99
N ALA A 224 -15.46 -12.99 -5.27
CA ALA A 224 -15.57 -14.06 -4.28
C ALA A 224 -14.64 -13.85 -3.09
N LEU A 225 -13.40 -13.46 -3.37
CA LEU A 225 -12.43 -13.17 -2.33
C LEU A 225 -12.67 -11.78 -1.74
N SER A 226 -12.63 -10.71 -2.54
CA SER A 226 -12.63 -9.32 -2.03
C SER A 226 -13.91 -8.90 -1.32
N VAL A 227 -15.07 -9.21 -1.92
CA VAL A 227 -16.39 -8.75 -1.45
C VAL A 227 -17.03 -9.81 -0.56
N LEU A 228 -17.18 -11.04 -1.08
CA LEU A 228 -17.86 -12.12 -0.35
C LEU A 228 -16.99 -12.71 0.77
N LYS A 229 -15.65 -12.57 0.69
CA LYS A 229 -14.69 -13.17 1.65
C LYS A 229 -14.91 -14.68 1.80
N SER A 230 -15.27 -15.34 0.69
CA SER A 230 -15.61 -16.76 0.66
C SER A 230 -14.59 -17.54 -0.18
N PRO A 231 -13.65 -18.27 0.45
CA PRO A 231 -12.69 -19.08 -0.26
C PRO A 231 -13.33 -20.33 -0.91
N SER A 232 -14.45 -20.83 -0.38
CA SER A 232 -15.19 -21.96 -0.97
C SER A 232 -15.79 -21.57 -2.33
N MET A 233 -16.44 -20.41 -2.40
CA MET A 233 -16.97 -19.87 -3.67
C MET A 233 -15.86 -19.66 -4.70
N CYS A 234 -14.69 -19.17 -4.27
CA CYS A 234 -13.53 -19.05 -5.14
C CYS A 234 -13.08 -20.42 -5.69
N LYS A 235 -13.07 -21.46 -4.85
CA LYS A 235 -12.75 -22.83 -5.26
C LYS A 235 -13.76 -23.36 -6.28
N GLU A 236 -15.07 -23.18 -6.05
CA GLU A 236 -16.13 -23.61 -6.97
C GLU A 236 -15.98 -22.95 -8.34
N VAL A 237 -15.79 -21.63 -8.39
CA VAL A 237 -15.60 -20.91 -9.65
C VAL A 237 -14.32 -21.33 -10.37
N PHE A 238 -13.22 -21.55 -9.62
CA PHE A 238 -11.95 -22.00 -10.19
C PHE A 238 -12.04 -23.44 -10.72
N GLN A 239 -12.70 -24.34 -9.98
CA GLN A 239 -12.95 -25.71 -10.39
C GLN A 239 -13.85 -25.76 -11.61
N HIS A 240 -14.90 -24.93 -11.65
CA HIS A 240 -15.74 -24.83 -12.83
C HIS A 240 -14.95 -24.36 -14.06
N MET A 241 -14.11 -23.33 -13.91
CA MET A 241 -13.29 -22.81 -15.01
C MET A 241 -12.35 -23.88 -15.61
N THR A 242 -11.77 -24.73 -14.76
CA THR A 242 -10.71 -25.68 -15.12
C THR A 242 -11.19 -27.08 -15.44
N GLU A 243 -12.23 -27.59 -14.76
CA GLU A 243 -12.68 -28.97 -14.85
C GLU A 243 -14.08 -29.13 -15.48
N GLN A 244 -15.04 -28.25 -15.14
CA GLN A 244 -16.45 -28.44 -15.51
C GLN A 244 -16.82 -27.78 -16.84
N ARG A 245 -16.18 -26.64 -17.17
CA ARG A 245 -16.40 -25.91 -18.41
C ARG A 245 -15.93 -26.73 -19.61
N GLN A 246 -16.70 -26.71 -20.69
CA GLN A 246 -16.30 -27.27 -21.98
C GLN A 246 -16.27 -26.18 -23.07
N PRO A 247 -15.13 -25.94 -23.74
CA PRO A 247 -13.80 -26.49 -23.42
C PRO A 247 -13.27 -25.95 -22.07
N PRO A 248 -12.47 -26.75 -21.33
CA PRO A 248 -11.85 -26.29 -20.09
C PRO A 248 -10.96 -25.09 -20.39
N LEU A 249 -11.05 -24.06 -19.54
CA LEU A 249 -10.26 -22.85 -19.71
C LEU A 249 -9.02 -22.93 -18.82
N GLU A 250 -7.86 -22.75 -19.44
CA GLU A 250 -6.62 -22.68 -18.67
C GLU A 250 -6.59 -21.38 -17.83
N PRO A 251 -6.18 -21.48 -16.55
CA PRO A 251 -6.06 -20.31 -15.69
C PRO A 251 -4.89 -19.42 -16.14
N ASP A 252 -5.21 -18.18 -16.50
CA ASP A 252 -4.21 -17.18 -16.89
C ASP A 252 -3.29 -16.81 -15.72
N ALA A 253 -2.12 -16.23 -16.05
CA ALA A 253 -1.25 -15.60 -15.06
C ALA A 253 -1.99 -14.56 -14.19
N VAL A 254 -2.98 -13.87 -14.78
CA VAL A 254 -3.84 -12.91 -14.09
C VAL A 254 -4.71 -13.60 -13.03
N THR A 255 -5.25 -14.78 -13.31
CA THR A 255 -6.06 -15.56 -12.37
C THR A 255 -5.24 -15.89 -11.12
N PHE A 256 -4.07 -16.49 -11.31
CA PHE A 256 -3.21 -16.88 -10.20
C PHE A 256 -2.72 -15.68 -9.38
N ASN A 257 -2.32 -14.59 -10.05
CA ASN A 257 -1.88 -13.37 -9.37
C ASN A 257 -3.02 -12.73 -8.56
N THR A 258 -4.24 -12.72 -9.10
CA THR A 258 -5.44 -12.22 -8.41
C THR A 258 -5.72 -13.05 -7.15
N ILE A 259 -5.73 -14.39 -7.30
CA ILE A 259 -5.96 -15.29 -6.18
C ILE A 259 -4.88 -15.12 -5.12
N LEU A 260 -3.60 -15.14 -5.49
CA LEU A 260 -2.48 -15.03 -4.57
C LEU A 260 -2.51 -13.68 -3.81
N ARG A 261 -2.80 -12.58 -4.51
CA ARG A 261 -2.90 -11.24 -3.90
C ARG A 261 -4.08 -11.14 -2.93
N GLN A 262 -5.24 -11.67 -3.27
CA GLN A 262 -6.40 -11.63 -2.38
C GLN A 262 -6.23 -12.58 -1.18
N ALA A 263 -5.73 -13.79 -1.42
CA ALA A 263 -5.43 -14.76 -0.37
C ALA A 263 -4.40 -14.23 0.64
N THR A 264 -3.38 -13.50 0.19
CA THR A 264 -2.39 -12.85 1.07
C THR A 264 -2.97 -11.70 1.87
N THR A 265 -3.80 -10.87 1.22
CA THR A 265 -4.45 -9.72 1.87
C THR A 265 -5.42 -10.18 2.95
N GLN A 266 -6.16 -11.26 2.69
CA GLN A 266 -7.19 -11.81 3.58
C GLN A 266 -6.67 -12.91 4.52
N ARG A 267 -5.40 -13.32 4.35
CA ARG A 267 -4.71 -14.36 5.15
C ARG A 267 -5.29 -15.77 4.98
N TYR A 268 -5.75 -16.12 3.79
CA TYR A 268 -6.11 -17.48 3.42
C TYR A 268 -4.87 -18.28 3.01
N GLU A 269 -4.11 -18.74 4.00
CA GLU A 269 -2.83 -19.44 3.77
C GLU A 269 -2.99 -20.74 2.98
N ALA A 270 -4.02 -21.54 3.30
CA ALA A 270 -4.29 -22.81 2.62
C ALA A 270 -4.58 -22.62 1.12
N LEU A 271 -5.39 -21.61 0.79
CA LEU A 271 -5.77 -21.30 -0.59
C LEU A 271 -4.55 -20.78 -1.38
N ALA A 272 -3.74 -19.92 -0.77
CA ALA A 272 -2.50 -19.48 -1.40
C ALA A 272 -1.50 -20.63 -1.62
N ARG A 273 -1.39 -21.58 -0.68
CA ARG A 273 -0.56 -22.78 -0.85
C ARG A 273 -1.07 -23.67 -1.99
N ALA A 274 -2.39 -23.86 -2.07
CA ALA A 274 -3.02 -24.65 -3.14
C ALA A 274 -2.70 -24.06 -4.53
N VAL A 275 -2.80 -22.73 -4.67
CA VAL A 275 -2.45 -22.00 -5.91
C VAL A 275 -0.97 -22.14 -6.28
N LEU A 276 -0.07 -22.19 -5.30
CA LEU A 276 1.35 -22.38 -5.57
C LEU A 276 1.69 -23.82 -5.97
N ILE A 277 0.86 -24.80 -5.60
CA ILE A 277 1.05 -26.22 -5.92
C ILE A 277 0.43 -26.58 -7.27
N THR A 278 -0.65 -25.90 -7.69
CA THR A 278 -1.29 -26.12 -8.98
C THR A 278 -0.28 -25.85 -10.10
N ARG A 279 0.13 -26.90 -10.80
CA ARG A 279 1.13 -26.83 -11.88
C ARG A 279 0.54 -26.08 -13.07
N ARG A 280 1.31 -25.16 -13.65
CA ARG A 280 0.98 -24.53 -14.93
C ARG A 280 1.37 -25.52 -16.05
N PRO A 281 0.46 -25.92 -16.95
CA PRO A 281 0.79 -26.82 -18.05
C PRO A 281 1.66 -26.18 -19.16
N GLU A 282 1.86 -24.84 -19.17
CA GLU A 282 2.64 -24.13 -20.19
C GLU A 282 4.16 -24.44 -20.27
N GLN A 283 4.67 -25.48 -19.61
CA GLN A 283 6.09 -25.86 -19.71
C GLN A 283 6.41 -26.89 -20.81
N SER A 284 5.43 -27.36 -21.60
CA SER A 284 5.66 -28.39 -22.62
C SER A 284 5.78 -27.91 -24.08
N MET A 285 5.42 -26.66 -24.44
CA MET A 285 5.43 -26.23 -25.86
C MET A 285 6.59 -25.33 -26.30
N HIS A 286 7.48 -24.88 -25.41
CA HIS A 286 8.62 -24.03 -25.78
C HIS A 286 10.01 -24.65 -25.54
N ALA A 287 10.07 -25.96 -25.34
CA ALA A 287 11.32 -26.70 -25.25
C ALA A 287 11.24 -27.96 -26.10
N ILE A 288 11.43 -27.80 -27.42
CA ILE A 288 12.04 -28.72 -28.40
C ILE A 288 11.80 -28.09 -29.78
N VAL A 289 12.85 -27.57 -30.40
CA VAL A 289 13.31 -27.72 -31.80
C VAL A 289 14.34 -26.60 -32.06
N PRO A 290 15.65 -26.89 -32.03
CA PRO A 290 16.62 -26.12 -32.79
C PRO A 290 16.70 -26.73 -34.19
N GLU A 291 16.05 -26.11 -35.18
CA GLU A 291 16.22 -26.49 -36.58
C GLU A 291 17.27 -25.58 -37.21
N SER A 292 18.46 -26.13 -37.38
CA SER A 292 19.53 -25.57 -38.20
C SER A 292 19.42 -26.11 -39.62
N MET A 293 19.28 -25.19 -40.58
CA MET A 293 19.87 -25.20 -41.92
C MET A 293 19.78 -26.47 -42.79
N THR A 294 18.99 -26.39 -43.88
CA THR A 294 19.46 -26.79 -45.23
C THR A 294 18.70 -26.07 -46.35
N LYS A 295 19.46 -25.23 -47.07
CA LYS A 295 19.50 -24.93 -48.52
C LYS A 295 18.22 -24.90 -49.39
N GLN A 296 18.02 -23.71 -49.97
CA GLN A 296 17.68 -23.39 -51.37
C GLN A 296 17.76 -24.52 -52.41
N GLU A 297 16.69 -24.67 -53.20
CA GLU A 297 16.61 -24.82 -54.68
C GLU A 297 15.11 -24.72 -55.05
N VAL A 298 14.61 -23.60 -55.56
CA VAL A 298 14.34 -23.31 -56.99
C VAL A 298 13.89 -24.53 -57.79
N HIS A 299 12.58 -24.69 -58.01
CA HIS A 299 11.97 -24.86 -59.33
C HIS A 299 10.44 -24.77 -59.27
N SER A 300 9.89 -24.38 -60.42
CA SER A 300 8.57 -23.81 -60.68
C SER A 300 7.49 -24.86 -61.00
N ALA A 301 6.24 -24.37 -61.07
CA ALA A 301 5.18 -24.77 -62.01
C ALA A 301 4.08 -25.77 -61.56
N THR A 302 2.88 -25.19 -61.34
CA THR A 302 1.54 -25.53 -61.89
C THR A 302 0.76 -26.83 -61.58
N HIS A 303 -0.52 -26.57 -61.27
CA HIS A 303 -1.76 -27.35 -61.52
C HIS A 303 -1.94 -28.75 -60.91
N SER A 304 -2.92 -28.88 -59.99
CA SER A 304 -4.26 -29.49 -60.26
C SER A 304 -4.93 -30.07 -59.00
N THR A 305 -6.19 -29.68 -58.78
CA THR A 305 -7.26 -30.42 -58.07
C THR A 305 -7.88 -31.46 -59.04
N PRO A 306 -8.86 -32.32 -58.71
CA PRO A 306 -9.39 -32.84 -57.41
C PRO A 306 -9.66 -34.38 -57.41
N GLN A 307 -10.09 -34.96 -56.27
CA GLN A 307 -11.17 -35.97 -56.10
C GLN A 307 -10.96 -36.86 -54.84
N ILE A 308 -11.86 -36.83 -53.85
CA ILE A 308 -12.99 -37.75 -53.59
C ILE A 308 -12.56 -39.20 -53.35
N THR A 309 -12.68 -39.72 -52.12
CA THR A 309 -13.65 -40.78 -51.75
C THR A 309 -13.72 -41.03 -50.24
N ALA A 310 -14.96 -41.32 -49.83
CA ALA A 310 -15.49 -41.64 -48.51
C ALA A 310 -14.94 -42.89 -47.79
N SER A 311 -15.30 -42.94 -46.50
CA SER A 311 -15.85 -44.10 -45.77
C SER A 311 -14.89 -44.92 -44.88
N GLY A 312 -15.30 -45.10 -43.62
CA GLY A 312 -14.83 -46.21 -42.77
C GLY A 312 -14.58 -45.89 -41.30
N ALA A 313 -15.62 -45.72 -40.50
CA ALA A 313 -15.63 -46.16 -39.10
C ALA A 313 -16.52 -47.43 -39.02
N PRO A 314 -16.59 -48.21 -37.92
CA PRO A 314 -15.80 -48.22 -36.68
C PRO A 314 -15.30 -49.64 -36.29
N SER A 315 -14.37 -49.77 -35.34
CA SER A 315 -14.30 -51.02 -34.55
C SER A 315 -13.87 -50.79 -33.11
N SER A 316 -14.71 -51.33 -32.25
CA SER A 316 -14.65 -51.46 -30.80
C SER A 316 -13.51 -52.37 -30.30
N LYS A 317 -12.99 -52.08 -29.10
CA LYS A 317 -12.61 -53.02 -28.01
C LYS A 317 -11.99 -52.19 -26.88
N ALA A 318 -12.68 -52.01 -25.76
CA ALA A 318 -12.84 -52.94 -24.63
C ALA A 318 -11.83 -52.64 -23.51
N ALA A 319 -12.38 -52.52 -22.31
CA ALA A 319 -11.74 -52.08 -21.08
C ALA A 319 -10.76 -53.10 -20.51
N SER A 320 -9.77 -52.60 -19.77
CA SER A 320 -9.21 -53.30 -18.61
C SER A 320 -8.85 -52.28 -17.54
N ALA A 321 -9.62 -52.30 -16.45
CA ALA A 321 -9.31 -51.65 -15.20
C ALA A 321 -8.52 -52.63 -14.32
N SER A 322 -7.35 -52.21 -13.84
CA SER A 322 -6.87 -52.36 -12.45
C SER A 322 -5.35 -52.17 -12.43
N ASP A 323 -4.88 -51.08 -11.84
CA ASP A 323 -3.96 -51.22 -10.72
C ASP A 323 -3.91 -49.92 -9.91
N ALA A 324 -4.16 -50.09 -8.62
CA ALA A 324 -4.34 -49.06 -7.62
C ALA A 324 -3.00 -48.35 -7.30
N PRO A 325 -3.07 -47.12 -6.76
CA PRO A 325 -1.92 -46.23 -6.65
C PRO A 325 -1.07 -46.59 -5.44
N SER A 326 0.20 -46.92 -5.66
CA SER A 326 1.17 -46.99 -4.57
C SER A 326 1.38 -45.59 -3.99
N ALA A 327 0.80 -45.40 -2.81
CA ALA A 327 1.05 -44.29 -1.92
C ALA A 327 2.50 -44.31 -1.44
N GLU A 328 3.36 -43.46 -2.00
CA GLU A 328 4.60 -43.03 -1.34
C GLU A 328 5.18 -41.78 -2.04
N GLY A 329 5.19 -40.65 -1.33
CA GLY A 329 5.70 -39.40 -1.88
C GLY A 329 5.34 -38.14 -1.08
N GLY A 330 5.25 -38.25 0.25
CA GLY A 330 5.06 -37.12 1.13
C GLY A 330 6.18 -36.07 1.00
N LEU A 331 5.77 -34.80 0.97
CA LEU A 331 6.56 -33.61 1.33
C LEU A 331 7.71 -33.18 0.38
N ARG A 332 7.38 -32.58 -0.78
CA ARG A 332 8.27 -31.56 -1.39
C ARG A 332 7.56 -30.30 -1.94
N PRO A 333 7.13 -29.37 -1.07
CA PRO A 333 6.54 -28.09 -1.50
C PRO A 333 7.49 -26.87 -1.62
N ILE A 334 8.81 -26.95 -1.36
CA ILE A 334 9.70 -25.75 -1.40
C ILE A 334 10.25 -25.42 -2.79
N ARG A 335 10.65 -26.45 -3.55
CA ARG A 335 11.16 -26.27 -4.91
C ARG A 335 10.21 -25.46 -5.81
N PRO A 336 8.87 -25.62 -5.78
CA PRO A 336 7.99 -24.85 -6.66
C PRO A 336 8.02 -23.35 -6.41
N MET A 337 8.20 -22.84 -5.18
CA MET A 337 8.15 -21.37 -4.98
C MET A 337 9.39 -20.65 -5.48
N ILE A 338 10.57 -21.20 -5.20
CA ILE A 338 11.83 -20.64 -5.73
C ILE A 338 11.82 -20.78 -7.26
N GLN A 339 11.38 -21.94 -7.78
CA GLN A 339 11.21 -22.14 -9.22
C GLN A 339 10.22 -21.16 -9.83
N GLN A 340 9.10 -20.85 -9.16
CA GLN A 340 8.12 -19.88 -9.64
C GLN A 340 8.66 -18.45 -9.66
N ILE A 341 9.52 -18.11 -8.70
CA ILE A 341 10.23 -16.83 -8.70
C ILE A 341 11.21 -16.82 -9.87
N ASP A 342 12.02 -17.86 -10.04
CA ASP A 342 12.96 -17.97 -11.15
C ASP A 342 12.24 -17.92 -12.50
N THR A 343 11.10 -18.60 -12.67
CA THR A 343 10.28 -18.55 -13.87
C THR A 343 9.69 -17.16 -14.08
N ALA A 344 9.18 -16.51 -13.03
CA ALA A 344 8.66 -15.14 -13.16
C ALA A 344 9.75 -14.16 -13.57
N VAL A 345 10.98 -14.35 -13.07
CA VAL A 345 12.10 -13.50 -13.43
C VAL A 345 12.60 -13.81 -14.85
N VAL A 346 12.52 -15.07 -15.32
CA VAL A 346 12.84 -15.43 -16.72
C VAL A 346 11.79 -14.87 -17.68
N GLN A 347 10.51 -14.97 -17.31
CA GLN A 347 9.37 -14.44 -18.08
C GLN A 347 9.24 -12.91 -18.02
N ALA A 348 10.10 -12.21 -17.27
CA ALA A 348 10.03 -10.77 -17.05
C ALA A 348 8.67 -10.28 -16.50
N ASP A 349 7.98 -11.10 -15.70
CA ASP A 349 6.69 -10.75 -15.12
C ASP A 349 6.87 -10.05 -13.76
N SER A 350 6.85 -8.71 -13.79
CA SER A 350 6.96 -7.89 -12.58
C SER A 350 5.77 -8.05 -11.64
N TYR A 351 4.56 -8.28 -12.15
CA TYR A 351 3.35 -8.39 -11.33
C TYR A 351 3.35 -9.68 -10.52
N ARG A 352 3.71 -10.79 -11.15
CA ARG A 352 3.87 -12.07 -10.46
C ARG A 352 4.98 -12.01 -9.43
N LEU A 353 6.11 -11.40 -9.76
CA LEU A 353 7.23 -11.25 -8.83
C LEU A 353 6.82 -10.45 -7.57
N VAL A 354 6.09 -9.34 -7.73
CA VAL A 354 5.52 -8.59 -6.60
C VAL A 354 4.60 -9.47 -5.76
N SER A 355 3.69 -10.21 -6.40
CA SER A 355 2.70 -11.04 -5.71
C SER A 355 3.36 -12.15 -4.89
N LEU A 356 4.34 -12.86 -5.46
CA LEU A 356 5.14 -13.88 -4.77
C LEU A 356 5.93 -13.29 -3.60
N LEU A 357 6.57 -12.13 -3.78
CA LEU A 357 7.30 -11.45 -2.71
C LEU A 357 6.38 -10.99 -1.58
N GLN A 358 5.18 -10.49 -1.90
CA GLN A 358 4.17 -10.14 -0.91
C GLN A 358 3.68 -11.37 -0.15
N TYR A 359 3.48 -12.51 -0.83
CA TYR A 359 3.15 -13.78 -0.18
C TYR A 359 4.21 -14.23 0.81
N VAL A 360 5.49 -14.26 0.40
CA VAL A 360 6.60 -14.61 1.30
C VAL A 360 6.68 -13.66 2.49
N THR A 361 6.42 -12.38 2.25
CA THR A 361 6.43 -11.32 3.27
C THR A 361 5.25 -11.45 4.27
N ALA A 362 4.08 -11.89 3.81
CA ALA A 362 2.86 -12.02 4.61
C ALA A 362 2.84 -13.34 5.41
N SER A 363 3.18 -14.46 4.77
CA SER A 363 3.26 -15.78 5.40
C SER A 363 4.36 -15.88 6.45
N GLY A 364 5.39 -15.03 6.37
CA GLY A 364 6.47 -15.03 7.35
C GLY A 364 7.37 -16.26 7.29
N MET A 365 7.33 -17.03 6.20
CA MET A 365 8.12 -18.27 6.02
C MET A 365 9.64 -18.07 6.16
N PHE A 366 10.11 -16.82 6.09
CA PHE A 366 11.50 -16.46 6.33
C PHE A 366 11.91 -16.40 7.82
N LEU A 367 10.96 -16.50 8.75
CA LEU A 367 11.23 -16.42 10.18
C LEU A 367 11.93 -17.69 10.68
N ARG A 368 12.83 -17.54 11.65
CA ARG A 368 13.65 -18.65 12.19
C ARG A 368 12.83 -19.82 12.73
N ARG A 369 11.62 -19.55 13.26
CA ARG A 369 10.72 -20.58 13.80
C ARG A 369 10.24 -21.57 12.73
N TYR A 370 10.21 -21.15 11.47
CA TYR A 370 9.77 -21.99 10.36
C TYR A 370 10.94 -22.69 9.65
N ARG A 371 12.15 -22.70 10.23
CA ARG A 371 13.33 -23.30 9.60
C ARG A 371 13.17 -24.80 9.31
N HIS A 372 12.34 -25.48 10.09
CA HIS A 372 12.03 -26.91 9.93
C HIS A 372 10.83 -27.15 9.02
N GLU A 373 10.06 -26.12 8.70
CA GLU A 373 8.94 -26.28 7.77
C GLU A 373 9.45 -26.32 6.33
N PRO A 374 8.82 -27.16 5.48
CA PRO A 374 9.12 -27.23 4.07
C PRO A 374 8.55 -26.02 3.32
N GLY A 375 8.68 -24.82 3.86
CA GLY A 375 8.39 -23.53 3.21
C GLY A 375 9.46 -22.49 3.50
N HIS A 376 10.47 -22.81 4.31
CA HIS A 376 11.47 -21.84 4.73
C HIS A 376 12.27 -21.27 3.56
N ILE A 377 12.26 -19.95 3.41
CA ILE A 377 13.08 -19.26 2.41
C ILE A 377 14.02 -18.28 3.10
N GLY A 378 15.32 -18.49 2.92
CA GLY A 378 16.32 -17.56 3.40
C GLY A 378 16.22 -16.23 2.65
N VAL A 379 15.82 -15.13 3.31
CA VAL A 379 15.71 -13.81 2.65
C VAL A 379 16.99 -13.37 1.95
N LYS A 380 18.17 -13.75 2.48
CA LYS A 380 19.44 -13.41 1.83
C LYS A 380 19.56 -14.17 0.51
N GLU A 381 19.31 -15.48 0.51
CA GLU A 381 19.35 -16.31 -0.69
C GLU A 381 18.37 -15.81 -1.75
N LEU A 382 17.10 -15.56 -1.35
CA LEU A 382 16.08 -15.06 -2.26
C LEU A 382 16.44 -13.70 -2.88
N VAL A 383 16.87 -12.73 -2.07
CA VAL A 383 17.27 -11.41 -2.57
C VAL A 383 18.51 -11.50 -3.46
N MET A 384 19.45 -12.40 -3.17
CA MET A 384 20.64 -12.59 -4.01
C MET A 384 20.35 -13.35 -5.30
N ARG A 385 19.29 -14.19 -5.33
CA ARG A 385 18.78 -14.77 -6.58
C ARG A 385 18.18 -13.70 -7.49
N ILE A 386 17.35 -12.80 -6.95
CA ILE A 386 16.73 -11.72 -7.71
C ILE A 386 17.76 -10.64 -8.10
N TYR A 387 18.67 -10.27 -7.19
CA TYR A 387 19.70 -9.26 -7.39
C TYR A 387 21.10 -9.80 -7.10
N PRO A 388 21.72 -10.54 -8.04
CA PRO A 388 23.08 -11.07 -7.88
C PRO A 388 24.12 -9.98 -7.57
N ALA A 389 23.93 -8.76 -8.08
CA ALA A 389 24.81 -7.61 -7.84
C ALA A 389 24.94 -7.22 -6.35
N LEU A 390 24.00 -7.62 -5.50
CA LEU A 390 24.08 -7.36 -4.05
C LEU A 390 25.02 -8.35 -3.33
N ASN A 391 25.48 -9.41 -4.01
CA ASN A 391 26.33 -10.44 -3.45
C ASN A 391 27.82 -10.05 -3.50
N LYS A 392 28.27 -9.34 -2.46
CA LYS A 392 29.67 -8.93 -2.32
C LYS A 392 30.69 -10.08 -2.26
N GLN A 393 30.26 -11.30 -1.92
CA GLN A 393 31.18 -12.44 -1.74
C GLN A 393 31.65 -13.05 -3.07
N ARG A 394 31.02 -12.72 -4.20
CA ARG A 394 31.42 -13.25 -5.53
C ARG A 394 32.49 -12.41 -6.24
N TYR A 395 32.84 -11.23 -5.72
CA TYR A 395 33.84 -10.33 -6.31
C TYR A 395 35.09 -10.18 -5.45
N ALA A 396 35.27 -11.01 -4.41
CA ALA A 396 36.63 -11.19 -3.92
C ALA A 396 37.35 -11.97 -5.03
N PRO A 397 38.35 -11.39 -5.72
CA PRO A 397 39.17 -12.19 -6.61
C PRO A 397 39.74 -13.29 -5.71
N SER A 398 39.52 -14.54 -6.10
CA SER A 398 40.22 -15.66 -5.48
C SER A 398 41.70 -15.32 -5.65
N ARG A 399 42.32 -14.82 -4.59
CA ARG A 399 43.73 -14.45 -4.59
C ARG A 399 44.44 -15.78 -4.82
N GLY A 400 45.00 -15.94 -6.01
CA GLY A 400 45.57 -17.19 -6.49
C GLY A 400 46.47 -17.80 -5.43
N THR A 401 46.05 -18.95 -4.92
CA THR A 401 46.92 -19.91 -4.26
C THR A 401 47.35 -20.90 -5.34
N ASP A 402 48.60 -20.72 -5.74
CA ASP A 402 49.59 -21.67 -6.25
C ASP A 402 49.23 -22.59 -7.45
N PRO A 403 49.91 -22.43 -8.60
CA PRO A 403 49.74 -23.25 -9.80
C PRO A 403 50.59 -24.55 -9.79
N LEU A 404 50.67 -25.26 -8.65
CA LEU A 404 51.48 -26.48 -8.52
C LEU A 404 50.81 -27.48 -7.57
N ALA A 405 49.73 -28.11 -8.02
CA ALA A 405 49.23 -29.35 -7.44
C ALA A 405 48.33 -30.07 -8.47
N ASP A 406 48.96 -30.91 -9.29
CA ASP A 406 48.30 -31.90 -10.11
C ASP A 406 47.64 -32.97 -9.21
N ALA A 407 46.32 -33.06 -9.24
CA ALA A 407 45.58 -34.29 -8.93
C ALA A 407 44.12 -34.20 -9.43
N PRO A 408 43.64 -35.14 -10.27
CA PRO A 408 42.28 -35.16 -10.76
C PRO A 408 41.38 -35.99 -9.84
N SER A 409 40.66 -35.35 -8.92
CA SER A 409 39.52 -35.99 -8.23
C SER A 409 38.20 -35.49 -8.81
N PHE A 410 37.63 -36.32 -9.68
CA PHE A 410 36.26 -36.25 -10.17
C PHE A 410 35.25 -36.40 -9.03
N THR A 411 34.06 -35.83 -9.24
CA THR A 411 32.81 -35.94 -8.44
C THR A 411 32.61 -34.95 -7.27
N HIS A 412 32.24 -33.70 -7.60
CA HIS A 412 31.14 -32.93 -6.97
C HIS A 412 30.91 -31.57 -7.69
N ARG A 413 30.89 -31.57 -9.02
CA ARG A 413 30.85 -30.34 -9.85
C ARG A 413 29.45 -29.99 -10.39
N ASN A 414 28.38 -30.19 -9.61
CA ASN A 414 26.99 -29.95 -10.06
C ASN A 414 26.16 -28.93 -9.25
N ALA A 415 26.76 -28.09 -8.39
CA ALA A 415 26.01 -27.07 -7.63
C ALA A 415 26.33 -25.59 -8.00
N SER A 416 27.20 -25.36 -8.97
CA SER A 416 27.66 -24.01 -9.36
C SER A 416 27.54 -23.76 -10.87
N ALA A 417 26.45 -24.22 -11.49
CA ALA A 417 26.04 -23.71 -12.79
C ALA A 417 25.94 -22.17 -12.72
N PRO A 418 26.43 -21.43 -13.73
CA PRO A 418 26.42 -19.98 -13.72
C PRO A 418 24.97 -19.50 -13.67
N LEU A 419 24.51 -19.11 -12.47
CA LEU A 419 23.16 -18.58 -12.21
C LEU A 419 23.00 -17.17 -12.80
N ARG A 420 23.22 -17.00 -14.10
CA ARG A 420 22.21 -16.62 -15.10
C ARG A 420 22.88 -16.38 -16.47
N PRO A 421 22.32 -16.88 -17.59
CA PRO A 421 22.58 -16.28 -18.91
C PRO A 421 22.23 -14.79 -18.84
N LYS A 422 22.97 -13.94 -19.57
CA LYS A 422 22.80 -12.47 -19.64
C LYS A 422 21.30 -12.13 -19.59
N ALA A 423 20.82 -11.69 -18.42
CA ALA A 423 19.39 -11.48 -18.20
C ALA A 423 18.89 -10.51 -19.29
N ASN A 424 17.95 -10.98 -20.13
CA ASN A 424 17.34 -10.20 -21.23
C ASN A 424 16.92 -8.82 -20.71
N GLN A 425 17.02 -7.77 -21.54
CA GLN A 425 16.67 -6.39 -21.14
C GLN A 425 15.30 -6.33 -20.45
N ALA A 426 14.30 -7.05 -20.99
CA ALA A 426 12.97 -7.19 -20.38
C ALA A 426 13.01 -7.71 -18.93
N SER A 427 13.80 -8.75 -18.65
CA SER A 427 13.94 -9.29 -17.29
C SER A 427 14.63 -8.31 -16.34
N ARG A 428 15.54 -7.47 -16.84
CA ARG A 428 16.16 -6.40 -16.04
C ARG A 428 15.13 -5.33 -15.67
N HIS A 429 14.30 -4.90 -16.63
CA HIS A 429 13.23 -3.94 -16.36
C HIS A 429 12.21 -4.49 -15.35
N ALA A 430 11.86 -5.77 -15.46
CA ALA A 430 10.94 -6.42 -14.53
C ALA A 430 11.49 -6.48 -13.10
N ILE A 431 12.77 -6.84 -12.94
CA ILE A 431 13.44 -6.93 -11.63
C ILE A 431 13.62 -5.54 -11.00
N LEU A 432 13.97 -4.54 -11.81
CA LEU A 432 14.25 -3.18 -11.36
C LEU A 432 12.99 -2.29 -11.31
N ASN A 433 11.81 -2.88 -11.52
CA ASN A 433 10.54 -2.19 -11.38
C ASN A 433 10.38 -1.65 -9.94
N PRO A 434 9.90 -0.40 -9.76
CA PRO A 434 9.73 0.23 -8.45
C PRO A 434 8.92 -0.61 -7.45
N HIS A 435 7.89 -1.31 -7.91
CA HIS A 435 7.03 -2.12 -7.04
C HIS A 435 7.74 -3.40 -6.58
N VAL A 436 8.53 -4.03 -7.44
CA VAL A 436 9.34 -5.21 -7.08
C VAL A 436 10.43 -4.82 -6.07
N LEU A 437 11.14 -3.72 -6.32
CA LEU A 437 12.14 -3.20 -5.39
C LEU A 437 11.52 -2.85 -4.03
N THR A 438 10.35 -2.22 -4.02
CA THR A 438 9.61 -1.90 -2.77
C THR A 438 9.17 -3.15 -2.02
N ALA A 439 8.68 -4.18 -2.74
CA ALA A 439 8.30 -5.46 -2.13
C ALA A 439 9.51 -6.19 -1.53
N THR A 440 10.66 -6.20 -2.22
CA THR A 440 11.89 -6.79 -1.68
C THR A 440 12.46 -6.01 -0.50
N LEU A 441 12.34 -4.67 -0.50
CA LEU A 441 12.68 -3.84 0.65
C LEU A 441 11.81 -4.16 1.86
N ASN A 442 10.49 -4.29 1.67
CA ASN A 442 9.54 -4.68 2.72
C ASN A 442 9.87 -6.06 3.31
N LEU A 443 10.20 -7.02 2.44
CA LEU A 443 10.63 -8.36 2.86
C LEU A 443 11.88 -8.29 3.75
N ALA A 444 12.91 -7.55 3.32
CA ALA A 444 14.15 -7.38 4.09
C ALA A 444 13.92 -6.64 5.42
N ALA A 445 13.04 -5.64 5.43
CA ALA A 445 12.63 -4.89 6.62
C ALA A 445 11.91 -5.79 7.63
N LYS A 446 10.88 -6.54 7.22
CA LYS A 446 10.16 -7.48 8.10
C LYS A 446 11.03 -8.63 8.60
N ALA A 447 12.03 -9.04 7.83
CA ALA A 447 13.03 -10.02 8.25
C ALA A 447 14.05 -9.48 9.27
N GLY A 448 13.99 -8.18 9.61
CA GLY A 448 14.94 -7.53 10.52
C GLY A 448 16.36 -7.44 9.96
N LYS A 449 16.55 -7.64 8.65
CA LYS A 449 17.86 -7.60 7.98
C LYS A 449 18.17 -6.17 7.53
N THR A 450 18.41 -5.27 8.49
CA THR A 450 18.58 -3.83 8.23
C THR A 450 19.74 -3.53 7.29
N GLY A 451 20.87 -4.22 7.43
CA GLY A 451 21.99 -4.09 6.49
C GLY A 451 21.66 -4.53 5.05
N LEU A 452 20.73 -5.48 4.86
CA LEU A 452 20.26 -5.88 3.53
C LEU A 452 19.26 -4.85 2.99
N ALA A 453 18.33 -4.38 3.82
CA ALA A 453 17.38 -3.33 3.47
C ALA A 453 18.11 -2.05 3.00
N LEU A 454 19.19 -1.63 3.69
CA LEU A 454 20.00 -0.49 3.26
C LEU A 454 20.73 -0.71 1.93
N ARG A 455 21.11 -1.95 1.59
CA ARG A 455 21.70 -2.25 0.27
C ARG A 455 20.65 -2.18 -0.84
N ILE A 456 19.46 -2.73 -0.60
CA ILE A 456 18.32 -2.62 -1.51
C ILE A 456 17.93 -1.14 -1.68
N TRP A 457 17.94 -0.36 -0.61
CA TRP A 457 17.69 1.08 -0.67
C TRP A 457 18.68 1.83 -1.58
N ARG A 458 19.98 1.53 -1.46
CA ARG A 458 20.98 2.11 -2.38
C ARG A 458 20.74 1.69 -3.83
N LEU A 459 20.29 0.46 -4.06
CA LEU A 459 19.90 -0.01 -5.39
C LEU A 459 18.72 0.82 -5.91
N ILE A 460 17.65 0.98 -5.11
CA ILE A 460 16.48 1.82 -5.45
C ILE A 460 16.89 3.24 -5.84
N LYS A 461 17.74 3.89 -5.04
CA LYS A 461 18.21 5.25 -5.34
C LYS A 461 19.00 5.32 -6.64
N ARG A 462 19.91 4.36 -6.85
CA ARG A 462 20.71 4.31 -8.07
C ARG A 462 19.80 4.11 -9.29
N THR A 463 18.86 3.17 -9.22
CA THR A 463 17.95 2.86 -10.33
C THR A 463 16.98 3.99 -10.62
N SER A 464 16.50 4.71 -9.60
CA SER A 464 15.61 5.87 -9.80
C SER A 464 16.34 7.07 -10.39
N LEU A 465 17.62 7.27 -10.04
CA LEU A 465 18.43 8.32 -10.67
C LEU A 465 18.81 7.93 -12.10
N GLN A 466 19.14 6.66 -12.35
CA GLN A 466 19.44 6.16 -13.69
C GLN A 466 18.22 6.22 -14.61
N SER A 467 17.01 5.90 -14.13
CA SER A 467 15.80 5.99 -14.95
C SER A 467 15.48 7.43 -15.35
N ALA A 468 15.85 8.42 -14.53
CA ALA A 468 15.71 9.85 -14.87
C ALA A 468 16.72 10.33 -15.92
N LEU A 469 17.86 9.65 -16.08
CA LEU A 469 18.92 10.04 -17.03
C LEU A 469 18.70 9.49 -18.45
N GLN A 470 17.77 8.54 -18.64
CA GLN A 470 17.39 7.96 -19.95
C GLN A 470 18.56 7.71 -20.93
N SER A 471 19.67 7.15 -20.44
CA SER A 471 20.82 6.88 -21.31
C SER A 471 20.58 5.63 -22.15
N PRO A 472 20.85 5.63 -23.46
CA PRO A 472 20.66 4.46 -24.35
C PRO A 472 21.51 3.25 -23.94
N THR A 473 22.56 3.46 -23.14
CA THR A 473 23.47 2.40 -22.67
C THR A 473 23.05 1.77 -21.33
N ILE A 474 22.19 2.43 -20.56
CA ILE A 474 21.77 2.01 -19.21
C ILE A 474 20.25 2.13 -19.11
N ASP A 475 19.55 1.33 -19.91
CA ASP A 475 18.10 1.23 -19.82
C ASP A 475 17.71 0.39 -18.60
N VAL A 476 17.08 1.05 -17.62
CA VAL A 476 16.62 0.46 -16.36
C VAL A 476 15.10 0.31 -16.35
N ALA A 477 14.39 1.18 -17.07
CA ALA A 477 12.95 1.23 -17.11
C ALA A 477 12.49 2.02 -18.35
N PRO A 478 11.37 1.63 -18.98
CA PRO A 478 10.84 2.32 -20.16
C PRO A 478 10.40 3.76 -19.86
N THR A 479 10.05 4.04 -18.60
CA THR A 479 9.62 5.37 -18.14
C THR A 479 10.43 5.81 -16.93
N PRO A 480 10.79 7.11 -16.84
CA PRO A 480 11.49 7.65 -15.69
C PRO A 480 10.55 7.59 -14.48
N TRP A 481 11.06 7.15 -13.34
CA TRP A 481 10.23 6.96 -12.14
C TRP A 481 10.88 7.54 -10.88
N LYS A 482 10.06 8.15 -10.03
CA LYS A 482 10.46 8.65 -8.72
C LYS A 482 10.31 7.58 -7.65
N ILE A 483 11.11 7.66 -6.59
CA ILE A 483 11.06 6.69 -5.49
C ILE A 483 9.64 6.67 -4.89
N PRO A 484 8.98 5.50 -4.83
CA PRO A 484 7.65 5.40 -4.22
C PRO A 484 7.67 5.80 -2.75
N VAL A 485 6.64 6.54 -2.31
CA VAL A 485 6.46 6.96 -0.91
C VAL A 485 6.46 5.75 0.02
N GLN A 486 5.87 4.62 -0.41
CA GLN A 486 5.84 3.40 0.39
C GLN A 486 7.26 2.87 0.68
N ALA A 487 8.18 2.93 -0.28
CA ALA A 487 9.57 2.52 -0.09
C ALA A 487 10.29 3.43 0.91
N ALA A 488 10.07 4.74 0.81
CA ALA A 488 10.60 5.73 1.74
C ALA A 488 10.08 5.52 3.16
N THR A 489 8.77 5.28 3.32
CA THR A 489 8.14 4.98 4.62
C THR A 489 8.70 3.70 5.23
N ILE A 490 8.91 2.64 4.44
CA ILE A 490 9.56 1.41 4.91
C ILE A 490 10.97 1.71 5.42
N LEU A 491 11.78 2.44 4.65
CA LEU A 491 13.13 2.80 5.08
C LEU A 491 13.12 3.59 6.39
N MET A 492 12.30 4.64 6.49
CA MET A 492 12.21 5.46 7.70
C MET A 492 11.76 4.62 8.89
N SER A 493 10.83 3.68 8.71
CA SER A 493 10.41 2.76 9.77
C SER A 493 11.53 1.83 10.22
N VAL A 494 12.39 1.36 9.30
CA VAL A 494 13.57 0.55 9.63
C VAL A 494 14.57 1.38 10.45
N LEU A 495 14.83 2.61 10.04
CA LEU A 495 15.73 3.52 10.76
C LEU A 495 15.16 3.91 12.13
N ALA A 496 13.85 4.11 12.23
CA ALA A 496 13.16 4.37 13.49
C ALA A 496 13.29 3.18 14.44
N SER A 497 13.13 1.95 13.94
CA SER A 497 13.29 0.74 14.76
C SER A 497 14.72 0.56 15.29
N GLU A 498 15.72 0.95 14.50
CA GLU A 498 17.13 0.91 14.92
C GLU A 498 17.48 2.09 15.84
N ALA A 499 16.86 3.25 15.64
CA ALA A 499 16.96 4.37 16.56
C ALA A 499 16.30 4.06 17.92
N ALA A 500 15.17 3.35 17.92
CA ALA A 500 14.47 2.94 19.14
C ALA A 500 15.26 1.93 19.99
N ARG A 501 16.27 1.28 19.42
CA ARG A 501 17.23 0.43 20.14
C ARG A 501 18.33 1.23 20.85
N ALA A 502 18.20 2.55 20.94
CA ALA A 502 19.10 3.38 21.73
C ALA A 502 19.28 2.80 23.14
N PRO A 503 20.50 2.90 23.71
CA PRO A 503 20.73 2.45 25.07
C PRO A 503 19.73 3.17 25.95
N LYS A 504 18.86 2.42 26.64
CA LYS A 504 18.00 2.98 27.66
C LYS A 504 18.95 3.61 28.65
N ALA A 505 19.00 4.94 28.69
CA ALA A 505 19.80 5.67 29.67
C ALA A 505 19.39 5.08 31.01
N LYS A 506 20.24 4.20 31.57
CA LYS A 506 20.08 3.73 32.92
C LYS A 506 20.10 5.03 33.69
N ARG A 507 18.95 5.42 34.26
CA ARG A 507 18.92 6.54 35.21
C ARG A 507 20.12 6.27 36.10
N PRO A 508 21.04 7.25 36.30
CA PRO A 508 22.13 7.05 37.25
C PRO A 508 21.45 6.47 38.47
N GLN A 509 21.75 5.21 38.80
CA GLN A 509 21.14 4.55 39.94
C GLN A 509 21.36 5.57 41.03
N ARG A 510 20.27 6.16 41.51
CA ARG A 510 20.28 7.17 42.56
C ARG A 510 21.25 6.59 43.55
N ILE A 511 22.45 7.17 43.68
CA ILE A 511 23.49 6.63 44.54
C ILE A 511 22.77 6.54 45.88
N HIS A 512 22.38 5.31 46.21
CA HIS A 512 21.67 5.06 47.44
C HIS A 512 22.74 5.41 48.45
N ARG A 513 22.52 6.51 49.19
CA ARG A 513 23.42 6.95 50.25
C ARG A 513 23.81 5.70 51.01
N GLN A 514 25.03 5.22 50.78
CA GLN A 514 25.54 4.04 51.44
C GLN A 514 25.68 4.49 52.90
N ARG A 515 24.72 4.07 53.72
CA ARG A 515 25.06 3.79 55.11
C ARG A 515 26.13 2.72 55.04
N LEU A 516 27.30 3.06 55.57
CA LEU A 516 28.39 2.14 55.82
C LEU A 516 27.84 1.00 56.68
N SER A 517 27.70 -0.19 56.09
CA SER A 517 27.59 -1.44 56.83
C SER A 517 28.76 -2.31 56.39
N LEU A 518 29.77 -2.37 57.25
CA LEU A 518 30.83 -3.38 57.23
C LEU A 518 30.18 -4.76 57.29
N GLY A 519 30.44 -5.60 56.28
CA GLY A 519 29.89 -6.95 56.22
C GLY A 519 30.37 -7.73 55.00
N ALA A 520 31.41 -8.52 55.23
CA ALA A 520 32.04 -9.59 54.44
C ALA A 520 31.50 -9.98 53.05
N SER A 521 32.44 -10.07 52.11
CA SER A 521 32.28 -10.56 50.74
C SER A 521 32.03 -12.07 50.67
N ARG A 522 31.07 -12.50 49.85
CA ARG A 522 31.11 -13.83 49.20
C ARG A 522 31.06 -13.66 47.68
N ILE A 523 32.15 -14.12 47.06
CA ILE A 523 32.42 -14.13 45.64
C ILE A 523 31.63 -15.28 45.00
N LEU A 524 30.70 -14.96 44.09
CA LEU A 524 30.23 -15.91 43.08
C LEU A 524 30.21 -15.21 41.71
N SER A 525 31.06 -15.71 40.82
CA SER A 525 31.22 -15.28 39.43
C SER A 525 30.05 -15.76 38.55
N PRO A 526 29.41 -14.88 37.74
CA PRO A 526 28.50 -15.34 36.72
C PRO A 526 29.20 -15.46 35.35
N SER A 527 29.23 -16.70 34.85
CA SER A 527 29.16 -17.15 33.45
C SER A 527 29.23 -16.08 32.35
N THR A 528 30.36 -16.07 31.63
CA THR A 528 30.69 -15.20 30.49
C THR A 528 30.34 -15.80 29.11
N SER A 529 29.30 -16.66 28.99
CA SER A 529 29.01 -17.36 27.71
C SER A 529 28.06 -16.63 26.74
N ARG A 530 27.56 -15.41 27.05
CA ARG A 530 26.57 -14.71 26.21
C ARG A 530 27.11 -13.59 25.30
N LEU A 531 28.41 -13.29 25.35
CA LEU A 531 28.99 -12.12 24.67
C LEU A 531 29.35 -12.34 23.19
N SER A 532 29.50 -13.59 22.72
CA SER A 532 29.92 -13.90 21.35
C SER A 532 28.80 -13.77 20.30
N THR A 533 27.53 -13.96 20.69
CA THR A 533 26.38 -13.91 19.78
C THR A 533 25.95 -12.48 19.39
N HIS A 534 26.33 -11.46 20.17
CA HIS A 534 26.01 -10.06 19.87
C HIS A 534 26.89 -9.41 18.78
N ARG A 535 28.10 -9.95 18.53
CA ARG A 535 29.05 -9.39 17.57
C ARG A 535 28.66 -9.63 16.10
N GLN A 536 27.90 -10.68 15.78
CA GLN A 536 27.56 -11.03 14.39
C GLN A 536 26.50 -10.12 13.75
N TYR A 537 25.67 -9.41 14.53
CA TYR A 537 24.65 -8.49 14.01
C TYR A 537 25.20 -7.14 13.51
N ALA A 538 26.46 -6.81 13.85
CA ALA A 538 27.11 -5.57 13.42
C ALA A 538 27.60 -5.59 11.96
N ARG A 539 27.72 -6.76 11.30
CA ARG A 539 28.25 -6.88 9.92
C ARG A 539 27.41 -6.16 8.85
N GLY A 540 26.17 -5.79 9.16
CA GLY A 540 25.30 -5.03 8.25
C GLY A 540 25.49 -3.52 8.29
N TRP A 541 25.99 -3.00 9.42
CA TRP A 541 26.23 -1.58 9.71
C TRP A 541 27.72 -1.28 9.52
N ASN A 542 28.23 -1.41 8.30
CA ASN A 542 29.63 -1.08 8.01
C ASN A 542 29.89 0.44 7.99
N ILE A 543 29.16 1.21 8.80
CA ILE A 543 29.41 2.64 9.04
C ILE A 543 30.71 2.81 9.84
N VAL A 544 31.02 1.85 10.73
CA VAL A 544 32.29 1.85 11.49
C VAL A 544 33.50 1.56 10.60
N ALA A 545 33.36 0.77 9.54
CA ALA A 545 34.45 0.55 8.58
C ALA A 545 34.72 1.77 7.68
N SER A 546 33.70 2.60 7.41
CA SER A 546 33.89 3.87 6.69
C SER A 546 34.35 5.03 7.59
N LEU A 547 34.18 4.92 8.91
CA LEU A 547 34.65 5.91 9.90
C LEU A 547 36.00 5.55 10.53
N ARG A 548 36.48 4.30 10.40
CA ARG A 548 37.88 3.96 10.64
C ARG A 548 38.72 4.48 9.47
N GLY A 549 38.94 5.79 9.44
CA GLY A 549 40.17 6.33 8.87
C GLY A 549 41.36 5.63 9.52
N ARG A 550 42.42 5.41 8.75
CA ARG A 550 43.68 4.79 9.14
C ARG A 550 44.18 5.35 10.48
N ALA A 551 43.84 4.72 11.60
CA ALA A 551 44.62 4.85 12.81
C ALA A 551 45.66 3.73 12.74
N PHE A 552 46.91 4.13 12.54
CA PHE A 552 48.07 3.26 12.61
C PHE A 552 47.96 2.39 13.88
N ALA A 553 47.97 1.07 13.69
CA ALA A 553 48.12 0.12 14.78
C ALA A 553 49.57 0.17 15.24
N GLY A 554 49.91 1.15 16.07
CA GLY A 554 51.11 1.11 16.91
C GLY A 554 50.93 0.00 17.92
N ARG A 555 51.74 -1.06 17.79
CA ARG A 555 51.87 -2.13 18.78
C ARG A 555 52.36 -1.52 20.09
N LEU A 556 51.54 -1.51 21.14
CA LEU A 556 52.05 -1.47 22.51
C LEU A 556 51.22 -2.39 23.42
N ASN A 557 51.96 -3.31 24.03
CA ASN A 557 51.81 -4.24 25.15
C ASN A 557 50.44 -4.61 25.77
N PRO A 558 50.25 -5.89 26.17
CA PRO A 558 49.04 -6.37 26.83
C PRO A 558 49.25 -6.53 28.35
N VAL A 559 48.98 -5.50 29.15
CA VAL A 559 48.72 -5.70 30.59
C VAL A 559 47.63 -4.71 31.02
N GLY A 560 46.51 -5.23 31.50
CA GLY A 560 45.38 -4.44 31.99
C GLY A 560 44.06 -4.83 31.32
N GLN A 561 43.42 -5.85 31.88
CA GLN A 561 42.09 -6.32 31.51
C GLN A 561 41.03 -5.29 31.94
N VAL A 562 40.95 -4.17 31.22
CA VAL A 562 39.91 -3.15 31.40
C VAL A 562 38.58 -3.73 30.94
N TYR A 563 37.65 -3.91 31.89
CA TYR A 563 36.29 -4.36 31.65
C TYR A 563 35.64 -3.59 30.48
N SER A 564 35.14 -4.36 29.52
CA SER A 564 34.57 -3.90 28.25
C SER A 564 33.35 -3.01 28.43
N ARG A 565 33.56 -1.68 28.54
CA ARG A 565 32.54 -0.64 28.25
C ARG A 565 32.19 -0.52 26.77
N SER A 566 32.88 -1.26 25.90
CA SER A 566 32.78 -1.17 24.44
C SER A 566 31.39 -1.52 23.87
N SER A 567 30.55 -2.28 24.59
CA SER A 567 29.19 -2.60 24.14
C SER A 567 28.23 -1.41 24.26
N GLU A 568 28.35 -0.59 25.31
CA GLU A 568 27.47 0.57 25.53
C GLU A 568 27.78 1.70 24.53
N PHE A 569 29.06 1.90 24.18
CA PHE A 569 29.46 2.82 23.10
C PHE A 569 28.92 2.37 21.72
N GLY A 570 28.88 1.06 21.47
CA GLY A 570 28.40 0.52 20.19
C GLY A 570 26.91 0.78 19.93
N GLU A 571 26.06 0.75 20.97
CA GLU A 571 24.62 1.00 20.84
C GLU A 571 24.31 2.49 20.65
N GLY A 572 24.98 3.37 21.40
CA GLY A 572 24.85 4.82 21.22
C GLY A 572 25.25 5.29 19.82
N LEU A 573 26.29 4.69 19.24
CA LEU A 573 26.73 4.97 17.87
C LEU A 573 25.71 4.53 16.82
N ARG A 574 25.01 3.40 17.01
CA ARG A 574 23.98 2.91 16.07
C ARG A 574 22.79 3.86 16.00
N TYR A 575 22.30 4.31 17.15
CA TYR A 575 21.22 5.30 17.22
C TYR A 575 21.60 6.59 16.50
N LYS A 576 22.75 7.18 16.83
CA LYS A 576 23.23 8.41 16.17
C LYS A 576 23.43 8.21 14.67
N ALA A 577 23.99 7.07 14.25
CA ALA A 577 24.16 6.75 12.84
C ALA A 577 22.82 6.57 12.11
N ALA A 578 21.82 5.98 12.75
CA ALA A 578 20.46 5.87 12.21
C ALA A 578 19.83 7.24 12.00
N GLN A 579 19.97 8.16 12.96
CA GLN A 579 19.46 9.53 12.86
C GLN A 579 20.15 10.35 11.76
N LEU A 580 21.49 10.29 11.70
CA LEU A 580 22.25 10.98 10.65
C LEU A 580 21.89 10.45 9.26
N LEU A 581 21.74 9.12 9.13
CA LEU A 581 21.33 8.52 7.87
C LEU A 581 19.89 8.94 7.53
N ALA A 582 18.95 8.88 8.47
CA ALA A 582 17.58 9.33 8.24
C ALA A 582 17.52 10.81 7.82
N LYS A 583 18.34 11.67 8.43
CA LYS A 583 18.44 13.10 8.06
C LYS A 583 18.90 13.27 6.62
N ARG A 584 19.96 12.55 6.23
CA ARG A 584 20.47 12.55 4.85
C ARG A 584 19.43 12.04 3.86
N GLU A 585 18.79 10.92 4.17
CA GLU A 585 17.80 10.30 3.27
C GLU A 585 16.52 11.15 3.15
N TYR A 586 16.09 11.81 4.23
CA TYR A 586 14.98 12.77 4.20
C TYR A 586 15.27 13.93 3.24
N LEU A 587 16.44 14.56 3.37
CA LEU A 587 16.83 15.67 2.50
C LEU A 587 16.91 15.23 1.03
N PHE A 588 17.46 14.04 0.78
CA PHE A 588 17.48 13.45 -0.56
C PHE A 588 16.06 13.25 -1.11
N LEU A 589 15.13 12.71 -0.32
CA LEU A 589 13.74 12.48 -0.77
C LEU A 589 12.99 13.78 -1.04
N VAL A 590 13.14 14.79 -0.18
CA VAL A 590 12.55 16.13 -0.39
C VAL A 590 13.03 16.74 -1.70
N HIS A 591 14.31 16.57 -2.04
CA HIS A 591 14.86 17.01 -3.32
C HIS A 591 14.35 16.15 -4.48
N HIS A 592 14.37 14.82 -4.34
CA HIS A 592 13.95 13.86 -5.37
C HIS A 592 12.46 14.00 -5.75
N TRP A 593 11.62 14.37 -4.79
CA TRP A 593 10.20 14.65 -5.01
C TRP A 593 9.91 16.10 -5.43
N GLN A 594 10.95 16.94 -5.64
CA GLN A 594 10.83 18.36 -6.02
C GLN A 594 10.05 19.20 -4.99
N LEU A 595 10.07 18.80 -3.71
CA LEU A 595 9.42 19.53 -2.62
C LEU A 595 10.34 20.61 -2.02
N SER A 596 11.62 20.61 -2.37
CA SER A 596 12.64 21.48 -1.76
C SER A 596 12.33 22.97 -1.91
N GLN A 597 11.89 23.42 -3.09
CA GLN A 597 11.58 24.83 -3.36
C GLN A 597 10.35 25.30 -2.57
N ARG A 598 9.23 24.58 -2.66
CA ARG A 598 7.99 24.85 -1.92
C ARG A 598 8.24 24.90 -0.41
N LEU A 599 8.95 23.91 0.12
CA LEU A 599 9.26 23.83 1.56
C LEU A 599 10.29 24.87 2.00
N ALA A 600 11.27 25.24 1.17
CA ALA A 600 12.24 26.27 1.51
C ALA A 600 11.58 27.65 1.63
N GLY A 601 10.70 28.01 0.69
CA GLY A 601 9.93 29.26 0.74
C GLY A 601 9.05 29.34 1.99
N SER A 602 8.28 28.28 2.27
CA SER A 602 7.43 28.20 3.46
C SER A 602 8.25 28.29 4.76
N ARG A 603 9.36 27.54 4.87
CA ARG A 603 10.23 27.57 6.06
C ARG A 603 10.85 28.94 6.30
N ARG A 604 11.31 29.61 5.25
CA ARG A 604 11.92 30.95 5.36
C ARG A 604 10.89 31.96 5.87
N ARG A 605 9.71 32.02 5.23
CA ARG A 605 8.60 32.90 5.65
C ARG A 605 8.22 32.68 7.10
N GLN A 606 8.08 31.43 7.53
CA GLN A 606 7.70 31.10 8.90
C GLN A 606 8.82 31.43 9.91
N SER A 607 10.09 31.25 9.55
CA SER A 607 11.22 31.59 10.43
C SER A 607 11.36 33.11 10.58
N GLU A 608 11.19 33.86 9.49
CA GLU A 608 11.19 35.33 9.49
C GLU A 608 10.04 35.88 10.34
N GLN A 609 8.84 35.30 10.24
CA GLN A 609 7.69 35.65 11.10
C GLN A 609 7.96 35.47 12.60
N TRP A 610 8.79 34.50 13.00
CA TRP A 610 9.13 34.30 14.41
C TRP A 610 10.21 35.24 14.93
N ILE A 611 10.98 35.87 14.02
CA ILE A 611 12.11 36.73 14.37
C ILE A 611 11.75 38.21 14.27
N GLN A 612 10.95 38.60 13.26
CA GLN A 612 10.53 39.98 13.06
C GLN A 612 9.33 40.30 13.98
N PRO A 613 9.47 41.22 14.95
CA PRO A 613 8.32 41.75 15.66
C PRO A 613 7.46 42.52 14.66
N SER A 614 6.19 42.14 14.55
CA SER A 614 5.24 42.66 13.57
C SER A 614 5.12 44.19 13.58
N THR A 615 5.86 44.89 12.73
CA THR A 615 5.74 46.35 12.53
C THR A 615 4.73 46.73 11.46
N SER A 616 4.05 45.79 10.78
CA SER A 616 3.00 46.17 9.83
C SER A 616 1.88 45.12 9.69
N LYS A 617 0.78 45.29 10.45
CA LYS A 617 -0.50 44.61 10.18
C LYS A 617 -1.01 44.85 8.74
N ALA A 618 -0.56 45.93 8.07
CA ALA A 618 -0.94 46.27 6.70
C ALA A 618 -0.30 45.39 5.60
N ALA A 619 0.89 44.82 5.81
CA ALA A 619 1.58 44.01 4.80
C ALA A 619 1.03 42.58 4.68
N VAL A 620 0.52 42.01 5.79
CA VAL A 620 -0.08 40.66 5.82
C VAL A 620 -1.46 40.65 5.13
N ALA A 621 -2.26 41.72 5.31
CA ALA A 621 -3.58 41.84 4.69
C ALA A 621 -3.52 42.07 3.16
N ARG A 622 -2.49 42.77 2.65
CA ARG A 622 -2.30 42.97 1.20
C ARG A 622 -1.75 41.73 0.47
N ARG A 623 -1.00 40.85 1.14
CA ARG A 623 -0.46 39.62 0.54
C ARG A 623 -1.45 38.46 0.49
N ALA A 624 -2.32 38.31 1.50
CA ALA A 624 -3.33 37.23 1.53
C ALA A 624 -4.35 37.31 0.38
N LYS A 625 -4.57 38.48 -0.22
CA LYS A 625 -5.48 38.69 -1.36
C LYS A 625 -4.87 38.38 -2.73
N GLY A 626 -3.53 38.31 -2.84
CA GLY A 626 -2.85 38.01 -4.12
C GLY A 626 -2.49 36.54 -4.32
N GLU A 627 -2.53 35.72 -3.26
CA GLU A 627 -1.92 34.38 -3.24
C GLU A 627 -2.90 33.25 -3.66
N VAL A 628 -4.21 33.51 -3.67
CA VAL A 628 -5.23 32.53 -4.11
C VAL A 628 -5.21 32.31 -5.63
N VAL A 629 -4.64 33.25 -6.41
CA VAL A 629 -4.66 33.20 -7.88
C VAL A 629 -3.43 32.46 -8.45
N SER A 630 -2.32 32.34 -7.71
CA SER A 630 -1.07 31.74 -8.22
C SER A 630 -0.96 30.22 -8.00
N ASP A 631 -1.53 29.69 -6.91
CA ASP A 631 -1.40 28.27 -6.54
C ASP A 631 -2.38 27.32 -7.27
N ALA A 632 -3.36 27.88 -8.00
CA ALA A 632 -4.35 27.12 -8.76
C ALA A 632 -3.84 26.69 -10.15
N GLN A 633 -2.84 27.38 -10.71
CA GLN A 633 -2.44 27.19 -12.12
C GLN A 633 -1.33 26.14 -12.32
N ASP A 634 -0.57 25.80 -11.27
CA ASP A 634 0.57 24.85 -11.33
C ASP A 634 0.21 23.39 -10.97
N GLN A 635 -1.05 23.08 -10.67
CA GLN A 635 -1.47 21.71 -10.28
C GLN A 635 -1.74 20.77 -11.46
N SER A 636 -1.65 21.25 -12.70
CA SER A 636 -2.23 20.57 -13.86
C SER A 636 -1.32 19.60 -14.63
N SER A 637 -0.02 19.46 -14.35
CA SER A 637 0.86 18.78 -15.32
C SER A 637 1.81 17.68 -14.85
N THR A 638 2.06 17.42 -13.56
CA THR A 638 2.74 16.17 -13.15
C THR A 638 2.29 15.70 -11.77
N ALA A 639 2.03 14.40 -11.61
CA ALA A 639 1.67 13.80 -10.33
C ALA A 639 2.84 13.93 -9.33
N ILE A 640 2.94 15.05 -8.62
CA ILE A 640 3.91 15.27 -7.56
C ILE A 640 3.67 14.20 -6.50
N SER A 641 4.66 13.34 -6.27
CA SER A 641 4.58 12.32 -5.22
C SER A 641 4.60 12.99 -3.85
N GLN A 642 3.41 13.21 -3.28
CA GLN A 642 3.29 13.82 -1.95
C GLN A 642 3.50 12.76 -0.86
N PRO A 643 4.40 13.00 0.12
CA PRO A 643 4.58 12.10 1.25
C PRO A 643 3.30 11.99 2.09
N ASP A 644 3.00 10.79 2.57
CA ASP A 644 1.83 10.51 3.39
C ASP A 644 2.11 10.76 4.89
N SER A 645 1.05 10.79 5.70
CA SER A 645 1.18 10.93 7.17
C SER A 645 2.03 9.82 7.79
N ARG A 646 2.00 8.60 7.22
CA ARG A 646 2.78 7.45 7.69
C ARG A 646 4.28 7.65 7.51
N PHE A 647 4.69 8.27 6.41
CA PHE A 647 6.09 8.66 6.19
C PHE A 647 6.56 9.58 7.32
N TYR A 648 5.79 10.63 7.62
CA TYR A 648 6.15 11.58 8.68
C TYR A 648 6.07 10.98 10.08
N ASP A 649 5.12 10.10 10.36
CA ASP A 649 5.10 9.35 11.62
C ASP A 649 6.39 8.55 11.80
N ALA A 650 6.86 7.86 10.75
CA ALA A 650 8.11 7.11 10.78
C ALA A 650 9.34 8.03 10.95
N VAL A 651 9.36 9.20 10.31
CA VAL A 651 10.41 10.22 10.50
C VAL A 651 10.40 10.76 11.93
N LEU A 652 9.23 11.09 12.46
CA LEU A 652 9.05 11.54 13.84
C LEU A 652 9.43 10.45 14.85
N ASP A 653 9.26 9.17 14.53
CA ASP A 653 9.77 8.08 15.35
C ASP A 653 11.31 8.01 15.36
N VAL A 654 12.01 8.52 14.34
CA VAL A 654 13.49 8.62 14.38
C VAL A 654 13.98 9.78 15.25
N PHE A 655 13.37 10.97 15.10
CA PHE A 655 13.87 12.22 15.71
C PHE A 655 13.16 12.61 17.00
N GLY A 656 11.94 12.15 17.21
CA GLY A 656 11.12 12.51 18.36
C GLY A 656 11.46 11.74 19.64
N HIS A 657 12.15 10.60 19.54
CA HIS A 657 12.59 9.84 20.71
C HIS A 657 13.83 10.50 21.34
N ARG A 658 13.64 11.34 22.36
CA ARG A 658 14.75 11.87 23.17
C ARG A 658 15.19 10.85 24.23
N PRO A 659 16.50 10.70 24.49
CA PRO A 659 17.00 9.96 25.64
C PRO A 659 16.38 10.50 26.94
N GLY A 660 15.69 9.65 27.71
CA GLY A 660 14.99 10.04 28.94
C GLY A 660 13.54 10.47 28.76
N MET A 661 13.06 10.65 27.53
CA MET A 661 11.62 10.77 27.26
C MET A 661 11.02 9.38 27.46
N MET A 662 10.18 9.21 28.50
CA MET A 662 9.48 7.95 28.71
C MET A 662 8.75 7.60 27.42
N GLN A 663 9.03 6.41 26.86
CA GLN A 663 8.17 5.82 25.84
C GLN A 663 6.75 5.97 26.35
N ARG A 664 5.86 6.55 25.52
CA ARG A 664 4.44 6.70 25.82
C ARG A 664 4.01 5.45 26.56
N SER A 665 3.75 5.58 27.87
CA SER A 665 3.25 4.43 28.62
C SER A 665 2.01 3.98 27.86
N ARG A 666 1.86 2.68 27.64
CA ARG A 666 0.68 2.14 26.95
C ARG A 666 -0.64 2.50 27.67
N THR A 667 -0.56 3.05 28.89
CA THR A 667 -1.66 3.73 29.56
C THR A 667 -2.05 4.98 28.77
N HIS A 668 -3.22 4.87 28.14
CA HIS A 668 -3.82 5.90 27.31
C HIS A 668 -4.16 7.14 28.14
N THR A 669 -3.27 8.13 28.21
CA THR A 669 -3.70 9.50 28.51
C THR A 669 -4.66 9.93 27.40
N SER A 670 -5.84 10.42 27.78
CA SER A 670 -6.84 10.82 26.79
C SER A 670 -6.29 11.98 25.93
N ARG A 671 -6.75 12.10 24.68
CA ARG A 671 -6.31 13.18 23.77
C ARG A 671 -6.57 14.57 24.36
N SER A 672 -7.72 14.73 25.01
CA SER A 672 -8.12 15.96 25.69
C SER A 672 -7.20 16.27 26.88
N GLU A 673 -6.82 15.26 27.66
CA GLU A 673 -5.86 15.42 28.76
C GLU A 673 -4.46 15.80 28.25
N ALA A 674 -4.01 15.18 27.16
CA ALA A 674 -2.75 15.58 26.53
C ALA A 674 -2.80 17.04 26.08
N LEU A 675 -3.87 17.47 25.41
CA LEU A 675 -4.03 18.86 24.96
C LEU A 675 -4.17 19.83 26.15
N SER A 676 -4.87 19.46 27.22
CA SER A 676 -4.98 20.31 28.41
C SER A 676 -3.62 20.48 29.10
N GLN A 677 -2.80 19.43 29.17
CA GLN A 677 -1.42 19.52 29.65
C GLN A 677 -0.57 20.44 28.77
N LEU A 678 -0.70 20.35 27.44
CA LEU A 678 0.02 21.24 26.52
C LEU A 678 -0.40 22.70 26.69
N ARG A 679 -1.71 22.98 26.81
CA ARG A 679 -2.22 24.35 27.05
C ARG A 679 -1.72 24.93 28.36
N ARG A 680 -1.79 24.15 29.45
CA ARG A 680 -1.21 24.55 30.75
C ARG A 680 0.28 24.82 30.65
N GLY A 681 1.00 24.00 29.88
CA GLY A 681 2.43 24.18 29.66
C GLY A 681 2.77 25.43 28.85
N TYR A 682 1.97 25.73 27.83
CA TYR A 682 2.09 26.93 26.99
C TYR A 682 1.82 28.20 27.78
N ASN A 683 0.72 28.26 28.54
CA ASN A 683 0.39 29.43 29.37
C ASN A 683 1.48 29.72 30.41
N LYS A 684 1.99 28.70 31.10
CA LYS A 684 3.11 28.86 32.04
C LYS A 684 4.39 29.41 31.39
N ALA A 685 4.63 29.04 30.14
CA ALA A 685 5.78 29.57 29.40
C ALA A 685 5.57 31.02 28.97
N LEU A 686 4.34 31.40 28.58
CA LEU A 686 3.95 32.78 28.34
C LEU A 686 4.11 33.65 29.59
N ASP A 687 3.54 33.23 30.73
CA ASP A 687 3.60 33.97 31.99
C ASP A 687 5.05 34.23 32.42
N LYS A 688 5.90 33.20 32.30
CA LYS A 688 7.33 33.34 32.62
C LYS A 688 8.08 34.21 31.62
N ALA A 689 7.75 34.14 30.34
CA ALA A 689 8.35 35.03 29.33
C ALA A 689 7.97 36.50 29.59
N ALA A 690 6.72 36.76 29.97
CA ALA A 690 6.25 38.08 30.36
C ALA A 690 6.99 38.60 31.62
N ALA A 691 7.16 37.75 32.63
CA ALA A 691 7.90 38.11 33.85
C ALA A 691 9.39 38.45 33.59
N VAL A 692 10.03 37.75 32.64
CA VAL A 692 11.41 38.06 32.23
C VAL A 692 11.48 39.38 31.47
N ALA A 693 10.49 39.68 30.63
CA ALA A 693 10.41 40.95 29.91
C ALA A 693 10.20 42.14 30.86
N SER A 694 9.32 42.01 31.87
CA SER A 694 9.08 43.07 32.85
C SER A 694 10.29 43.33 33.75
N ALA A 695 11.04 42.28 34.13
CA ALA A 695 12.26 42.43 34.92
C ALA A 695 13.38 43.19 34.17
N LYS A 696 13.47 43.03 32.83
CA LYS A 696 14.44 43.77 32.01
C LYS A 696 14.14 45.27 31.91
N VAL A 697 12.86 45.64 31.84
CA VAL A 697 12.43 47.05 31.78
C VAL A 697 12.76 47.77 33.09
N GLN A 698 12.48 47.13 34.23
CA GLN A 698 12.80 47.70 35.55
C GLN A 698 14.31 47.84 35.82
N ALA A 699 15.14 46.95 35.26
CA ALA A 699 16.60 47.02 35.38
C ALA A 699 17.22 48.14 34.52
N GLN A 700 16.53 48.64 33.49
CA GLN A 700 17.03 49.74 32.65
C GLN A 700 16.70 51.13 33.21
N ASP A 701 15.65 51.26 34.05
CA ASP A 701 15.30 52.53 34.71
C ASP A 701 16.01 52.73 36.07
N GLY A 702 16.73 51.72 36.57
CA GLY A 702 17.49 51.76 37.83
C GLY A 702 18.91 52.34 37.64
N LYS A 703 19.05 53.65 37.82
CA LYS A 703 20.34 54.38 37.83
C LYS A 703 21.16 54.05 39.09
N VAL A 704 22.38 53.54 38.88
CA VAL A 704 23.60 53.54 39.73
C VAL A 704 23.43 53.35 41.25
N GLY A 705 23.82 52.17 41.72
CA GLY A 705 24.21 51.91 43.10
C GLY A 705 25.01 50.62 43.19
N ASP A 706 26.29 50.73 43.52
CA ASP A 706 27.24 49.63 43.72
C ASP A 706 26.64 48.54 44.63
N ASN A 707 26.45 47.33 44.09
CA ASN A 707 26.68 46.08 44.82
C ASN A 707 26.60 44.89 43.86
N ASP A 708 27.78 44.48 43.43
CA ASP A 708 28.01 43.39 42.50
C ASP A 708 28.33 42.08 43.25
N LYS A 709 28.09 40.96 42.56
CA LYS A 709 28.38 39.53 42.92
C LYS A 709 27.22 38.70 43.51
N CYS A 710 26.29 38.26 42.64
CA CYS A 710 25.76 36.87 42.73
C CYS A 710 24.93 36.36 41.53
N ILE A 711 24.63 37.16 40.49
CA ILE A 711 23.73 36.73 39.40
C ILE A 711 24.42 36.79 38.02
N ALA A 712 25.62 36.21 37.88
CA ALA A 712 26.35 36.20 36.60
C ALA A 712 26.12 34.94 35.72
N GLY A 713 25.23 34.02 36.13
CA GLY A 713 25.12 32.71 35.48
C GLY A 713 24.10 32.57 34.33
N LEU A 714 23.14 33.49 34.19
CA LEU A 714 21.95 33.31 33.33
C LEU A 714 21.92 34.20 32.08
N GLU A 715 22.77 35.23 31.98
CA GLU A 715 22.69 36.24 30.92
C GLU A 715 23.48 35.90 29.65
N SER A 716 24.40 34.92 29.70
CA SER A 716 25.35 34.66 28.61
C SER A 716 24.74 34.11 27.30
N SER A 717 23.51 33.60 27.33
CA SER A 717 22.83 33.02 26.15
C SER A 717 21.87 34.00 25.45
N SER A 718 21.27 34.95 26.18
CA SER A 718 20.34 35.94 25.60
C SER A 718 21.09 37.12 24.98
N ALA A 719 22.19 37.56 25.59
CA ALA A 719 22.98 38.70 25.11
C ALA A 719 23.76 38.41 23.80
N ARG A 720 23.96 37.12 23.48
CA ARG A 720 24.70 36.71 22.26
C ARG A 720 23.88 36.87 20.96
N LEU A 721 22.57 37.10 21.06
CA LEU A 721 21.65 37.19 19.91
C LEU A 721 21.29 38.61 19.49
N GLU A 722 21.38 39.60 20.38
CA GLU A 722 21.17 41.02 20.05
C GLU A 722 22.31 41.61 19.19
N ARG A 723 23.47 40.92 19.10
CA ARG A 723 24.59 41.28 18.23
C ARG A 723 24.59 40.63 16.83
N LEU A 724 23.56 39.85 16.49
CA LEU A 724 23.43 39.31 15.12
C LEU A 724 22.83 40.38 14.22
N GLY A 725 23.69 41.16 13.56
CA GLY A 725 23.29 42.14 12.54
C GLY A 725 22.45 41.54 11.40
N ASN A 726 21.74 42.41 10.67
CA ASN A 726 20.87 42.17 9.51
C ASN A 726 20.38 40.72 9.35
N SER A 727 19.13 40.45 9.77
CA SER A 727 18.44 39.17 9.63
C SER A 727 18.49 38.56 8.22
N ASP A 728 18.68 39.41 7.21
CA ASP A 728 18.69 39.06 5.80
C ASP A 728 19.96 38.30 5.37
N ALA A 729 21.04 38.37 6.17
CA ALA A 729 22.30 37.67 5.89
C ALA A 729 22.36 36.24 6.47
N LEU A 730 21.42 35.86 7.34
CA LEU A 730 21.47 34.57 8.06
C LEU A 730 20.88 33.43 7.22
N SER A 731 21.59 32.30 7.20
CA SER A 731 21.09 31.06 6.60
C SER A 731 19.87 30.53 7.36
N THR A 732 18.91 29.91 6.65
CA THR A 732 17.72 29.27 7.25
C THR A 732 18.06 28.30 8.40
N ASN A 733 19.20 27.60 8.33
CA ASN A 733 19.63 26.73 9.42
C ASN A 733 20.14 27.52 10.65
N GLN A 734 20.78 28.69 10.44
CA GLN A 734 21.23 29.56 11.53
C GLN A 734 20.04 30.19 12.25
N LEU A 735 19.04 30.67 11.49
CA LEU A 735 17.78 31.17 12.02
C LEU A 735 17.07 30.09 12.86
N LEU A 736 16.94 28.88 12.33
CA LEU A 736 16.34 27.76 13.06
C LEU A 736 17.10 27.41 14.34
N ASN A 737 18.43 27.37 14.30
CA ASN A 737 19.23 27.10 15.50
C ASN A 737 19.05 28.19 16.57
N ALA A 738 19.01 29.46 16.16
CA ALA A 738 18.76 30.59 17.05
C ALA A 738 17.37 30.51 17.70
N ILE A 739 16.34 30.17 16.93
CA ILE A 739 14.97 29.99 17.42
C ILE A 739 14.89 28.81 18.39
N VAL A 740 15.46 27.67 18.01
CA VAL A 740 15.42 26.42 18.78
C VAL A 740 16.16 26.55 20.12
N ALA A 741 17.27 27.30 20.16
CA ALA A 741 18.01 27.58 21.39
C ALA A 741 17.18 28.34 22.44
N ARG A 742 16.10 29.03 22.02
CA ARG A 742 15.17 29.72 22.93
C ARG A 742 14.13 28.77 23.54
N VAL A 743 13.92 27.59 22.94
CA VAL A 743 12.92 26.61 23.40
C VAL A 743 13.50 25.77 24.55
N ASN A 744 13.43 26.33 25.76
CA ASN A 744 13.89 25.68 26.99
C ASN A 744 12.76 25.01 27.78
N TRP A 745 11.68 24.63 27.11
CA TRP A 745 10.49 24.06 27.75
C TRP A 745 10.19 22.67 27.17
N ASN A 746 9.58 21.81 27.97
CA ASN A 746 9.01 20.55 27.48
C ASN A 746 7.48 20.63 27.31
N SER A 747 6.89 19.55 26.80
CA SER A 747 5.43 19.42 26.63
C SER A 747 4.60 19.64 27.89
N ARG A 748 5.19 19.59 29.09
CA ARG A 748 4.52 19.84 30.37
C ARG A 748 4.72 21.27 30.88
N GLY A 749 5.34 22.15 30.09
CA GLY A 749 5.74 23.49 30.52
C GLY A 749 6.76 23.47 31.65
N ARG A 750 7.60 22.43 31.75
CA ARG A 750 8.74 22.44 32.67
C ARG A 750 9.98 22.86 31.91
N TRP A 751 10.84 23.62 32.58
CA TRP A 751 12.12 24.02 32.03
C TRP A 751 13.01 22.80 31.79
N THR A 752 13.68 22.76 30.65
CA THR A 752 14.63 21.71 30.28
C THR A 752 15.88 22.35 29.72
N SER A 753 17.05 21.89 30.16
CA SER A 753 18.36 22.31 29.65
C SER A 753 18.65 21.81 28.23
N ILE A 754 17.79 20.98 27.65
CA ILE A 754 17.98 20.36 26.34
C ILE A 754 16.94 20.91 25.37
N ALA A 755 17.38 21.80 24.48
CA ALA A 755 16.58 22.30 23.37
C ALA A 755 16.13 21.16 22.44
N PRO A 756 15.02 21.31 21.69
CA PRO A 756 14.67 20.37 20.62
C PRO A 756 15.78 20.24 19.58
N ASP A 757 15.82 19.11 18.88
CA ASP A 757 16.66 18.99 17.69
C ASP A 757 16.16 20.00 16.63
N PRO A 758 16.99 20.91 16.11
CA PRO A 758 16.60 21.82 15.04
C PRO A 758 16.01 21.11 13.82
N PHE A 759 16.45 19.87 13.56
CA PHE A 759 15.90 19.07 12.48
C PHE A 759 14.46 18.62 12.74
N LEU A 760 14.08 18.39 14.01
CA LEU A 760 12.70 18.09 14.38
C LEU A 760 11.77 19.27 14.09
N VAL A 761 12.19 20.50 14.42
CA VAL A 761 11.41 21.71 14.10
C VAL A 761 11.23 21.85 12.59
N ARG A 762 12.29 21.62 11.81
CA ARG A 762 12.22 21.60 10.34
C ARG A 762 11.18 20.61 9.81
N ILE A 763 11.11 19.40 10.35
CA ILE A 763 10.10 18.39 9.95
C ILE A 763 8.68 18.86 10.27
N LEU A 764 8.48 19.50 11.43
CA LEU A 764 7.16 20.00 11.85
C LEU A 764 6.68 21.17 10.99
N MET A 765 7.59 22.04 10.54
CA MET A 765 7.28 23.09 9.56
C MET A 765 6.92 22.47 8.21
N ASP A 766 7.67 21.46 7.76
CA ASP A 766 7.39 20.76 6.51
C ASP A 766 6.01 20.06 6.54
N LEU A 767 5.62 19.46 7.68
CA LEU A 767 4.28 18.91 7.92
C LEU A 767 3.18 19.97 7.78
N GLN A 768 3.38 21.14 8.39
CA GLN A 768 2.44 22.25 8.32
C GLN A 768 2.30 22.78 6.89
N ALA A 769 3.42 22.96 6.18
CA ALA A 769 3.46 23.44 4.80
C ALA A 769 2.76 22.50 3.81
N LEU A 770 2.74 21.19 4.09
CA LEU A 770 2.06 20.18 3.27
C LEU A 770 0.61 19.93 3.70
N GLY A 771 0.09 20.64 4.70
CA GLY A 771 -1.26 20.43 5.24
C GLY A 771 -1.43 19.08 5.97
N ILE A 772 -0.34 18.45 6.39
CA ILE A 772 -0.37 17.15 7.09
C ILE A 772 -0.50 17.41 8.59
N HIS A 773 -1.44 16.70 9.22
CA HIS A 773 -1.73 16.83 10.64
C HIS A 773 -0.50 16.54 11.52
N ILE A 774 -0.12 17.52 12.37
CA ILE A 774 0.95 17.34 13.34
C ILE A 774 0.44 16.51 14.53
N PRO A 775 1.09 15.38 14.86
CA PRO A 775 0.69 14.56 16.00
C PRO A 775 0.70 15.36 17.31
N VAL A 776 -0.30 15.14 18.15
CA VAL A 776 -0.56 15.94 19.37
C VAL A 776 0.68 16.14 20.24
N GLY A 777 1.50 15.10 20.41
CA GLY A 777 2.71 15.16 21.23
C GLY A 777 3.78 16.17 20.77
N TYR A 778 3.72 16.66 19.54
CA TYR A 778 4.67 17.63 18.97
C TYR A 778 4.08 19.01 18.72
N ARG A 779 2.75 19.17 18.87
CA ARG A 779 2.03 20.43 18.58
C ARG A 779 2.49 21.61 19.44
N TRP A 780 3.11 21.36 20.59
CA TRP A 780 3.65 22.41 21.46
C TRP A 780 4.93 23.04 20.90
N ILE A 781 5.69 22.36 20.05
CA ILE A 781 7.02 22.84 19.65
C ILE A 781 6.93 24.12 18.81
N LEU A 782 6.06 24.15 17.78
CA LEU A 782 5.93 25.33 16.90
C LEU A 782 5.39 26.57 17.64
N PRO A 783 4.32 26.48 18.47
CA PRO A 783 3.89 27.58 19.33
C PRO A 783 4.98 28.10 20.27
N HIS A 784 5.78 27.21 20.88
CA HIS A 784 6.87 27.67 21.74
C HIS A 784 8.00 28.36 20.97
N CYS A 785 8.17 28.07 19.68
CA CYS A 785 9.08 28.83 18.80
C CYS A 785 8.56 30.26 18.56
N SER A 786 7.23 30.47 18.53
CA SER A 786 6.63 31.81 18.32
C SER A 786 6.53 32.67 19.59
N ILE A 787 6.53 32.09 20.80
CA ILE A 787 6.50 32.84 22.07
C ILE A 787 7.71 33.80 22.21
N ALA A 788 8.81 33.51 21.52
CA ALA A 788 10.07 34.21 21.70
C ALA A 788 10.19 35.56 20.98
N ALA A 789 9.12 36.05 20.34
CA ALA A 789 9.04 37.42 19.84
C ALA A 789 8.50 38.34 20.97
N PRO A 790 9.26 39.33 21.46
CA PRO A 790 8.88 40.18 22.60
C PRO A 790 7.74 41.18 22.30
N SER A 791 6.86 40.90 21.34
CA SER A 791 5.77 41.79 20.96
C SER A 791 4.49 41.49 21.73
N ARG A 792 4.22 42.34 22.74
CA ARG A 792 2.95 42.59 23.45
C ARG A 792 2.14 41.36 23.85
N ALA A 793 2.43 40.89 25.06
CA ALA A 793 1.83 39.76 25.76
C ALA A 793 0.31 39.85 26.08
N SER A 794 -0.42 40.87 25.60
CA SER A 794 -1.76 41.15 26.11
C SER A 794 -2.94 40.60 25.29
N ASP A 795 -2.76 40.09 24.06
CA ASP A 795 -3.90 39.83 23.15
C ASP A 795 -3.88 38.50 22.37
N HIS A 796 -3.05 37.53 22.74
CA HIS A 796 -2.93 36.27 21.98
C HIS A 796 -3.65 35.09 22.65
N GLY A 797 -4.84 34.76 22.14
CA GLY A 797 -5.53 33.52 22.45
C GLY A 797 -4.68 32.28 22.15
N VAL A 798 -5.03 31.13 22.78
CA VAL A 798 -4.33 29.85 22.60
C VAL A 798 -4.20 29.53 21.10
N PRO A 799 -2.99 29.29 20.56
CA PRO A 799 -2.77 29.02 19.14
C PRO A 799 -3.67 27.89 18.62
N GLN A 800 -4.20 28.04 17.39
CA GLN A 800 -5.12 27.07 16.77
C GLN A 800 -4.57 25.63 16.78
N LEU A 801 -3.24 25.47 16.66
CA LEU A 801 -2.54 24.19 16.81
C LEU A 801 -2.81 23.48 18.15
N LEU A 802 -2.98 24.22 19.25
CA LEU A 802 -3.27 23.70 20.60
C LEU A 802 -4.77 23.63 20.92
N GLN A 803 -5.63 24.09 20.01
CA GLN A 803 -7.07 23.95 20.14
C GLN A 803 -7.51 22.53 19.79
N ASN A 804 -8.68 22.14 20.29
CA ASN A 804 -9.28 20.88 19.85
C ASN A 804 -9.74 21.11 18.41
N ASP A 805 -9.43 20.18 17.50
CA ASP A 805 -9.81 20.23 16.07
C ASP A 805 -11.35 20.22 15.84
N GLY A 806 -12.19 20.51 16.86
CA GLY A 806 -13.64 20.51 16.80
C GLY A 806 -14.29 21.75 17.42
N PHE A 807 -13.58 22.88 17.51
CA PHE A 807 -14.16 24.13 18.03
C PHE A 807 -14.56 25.15 16.96
N ASP A 808 -14.06 25.02 15.73
CA ASP A 808 -14.47 25.88 14.62
C ASP A 808 -15.75 25.31 13.97
N GLY A 809 -16.86 25.42 14.70
CA GLY A 809 -18.21 25.24 14.12
C GLY A 809 -19.20 24.38 14.93
N ARG A 810 -20.04 25.07 15.72
CA ARG A 810 -21.42 24.75 16.15
C ARG A 810 -21.67 24.12 17.53
N HIS A 811 -22.59 24.80 18.22
CA HIS A 811 -23.59 24.36 19.21
C HIS A 811 -23.17 23.40 20.34
N ARG A 812 -23.31 23.93 21.56
CA ARG A 812 -23.44 23.18 22.82
C ARG A 812 -24.53 22.11 22.66
N GLY A 813 -24.14 20.85 22.55
CA GLY A 813 -25.09 19.75 22.65
C GLY A 813 -24.62 18.48 21.98
N GLN A 814 -23.52 17.89 22.47
CA GLN A 814 -23.31 16.44 22.46
C GLN A 814 -22.00 16.13 23.21
N GLN A 815 -22.15 15.72 24.46
CA GLN A 815 -21.08 15.11 25.23
C GLN A 815 -20.80 13.70 24.67
N GLY A 816 -19.52 13.43 24.40
CA GLY A 816 -18.89 12.14 24.62
C GLY A 816 -19.36 10.94 23.78
N ALA A 817 -18.79 10.77 22.58
CA ALA A 817 -18.58 9.45 22.02
C ALA A 817 -17.22 9.38 21.31
N PHE A 818 -16.38 8.46 21.77
CA PHE A 818 -15.05 8.16 21.27
C PHE A 818 -15.07 7.87 19.76
N SER A 819 -14.16 8.49 19.00
CA SER A 819 -13.95 8.11 17.59
C SER A 819 -13.43 6.66 17.50
N PRO A 820 -14.11 5.73 16.80
CA PRO A 820 -13.64 4.37 16.58
C PRO A 820 -12.78 4.33 15.31
N PHE A 821 -11.76 5.19 15.19
CA PHE A 821 -10.79 5.13 14.09
C PHE A 821 -9.42 4.67 14.57
N ARG A 822 -9.44 3.52 15.24
CA ARG A 822 -8.38 2.52 15.11
C ARG A 822 -9.04 1.26 14.60
N GLY A 823 -8.95 1.00 13.29
CA GLY A 823 -9.11 -0.36 12.79
C GLY A 823 -8.26 -1.31 13.66
N PRO A 824 -8.65 -2.58 13.81
CA PRO A 824 -8.03 -3.48 14.77
C PRO A 824 -6.52 -3.48 14.54
N ARG A 825 -5.79 -2.77 15.42
CA ARG A 825 -4.39 -3.09 15.64
C ARG A 825 -4.48 -4.48 16.20
N ILE A 826 -4.27 -5.46 15.32
CA ILE A 826 -3.83 -6.80 15.67
C ILE A 826 -2.74 -6.54 16.69
N LYS A 827 -3.10 -6.74 17.96
CA LYS A 827 -2.14 -7.12 18.95
C LYS A 827 -1.51 -8.32 18.27
N THR A 828 -0.28 -8.18 17.76
CA THR A 828 0.67 -9.25 17.98
C THR A 828 0.71 -9.34 19.50
N VAL A 829 -0.25 -10.10 20.05
CA VAL A 829 -0.03 -10.88 21.24
C VAL A 829 1.32 -11.48 20.93
N GLY A 830 2.37 -10.96 21.57
CA GLY A 830 3.51 -11.80 21.83
C GLY A 830 2.85 -13.00 22.47
N LEU A 831 2.80 -14.10 21.71
CA LEU A 831 2.37 -15.40 22.20
C LEU A 831 2.87 -15.47 23.63
N VAL A 832 1.92 -15.56 24.55
CA VAL A 832 2.20 -15.81 25.95
C VAL A 832 3.20 -16.94 25.95
N ALA A 833 4.42 -16.66 26.41
CA ALA A 833 5.35 -17.71 26.76
C ALA A 833 4.69 -18.46 27.92
N ARG A 834 3.83 -19.43 27.60
CA ARG A 834 3.47 -20.50 28.53
C ARG A 834 4.78 -21.24 28.76
N ARG A 835 5.52 -20.83 29.79
CA ARG A 835 6.34 -21.77 30.54
C ARG A 835 5.35 -22.81 31.06
N ARG A 836 5.34 -23.98 30.44
CA ARG A 836 4.95 -25.18 31.14
C ARG A 836 6.23 -25.74 31.76
N SER A 837 6.18 -25.83 33.09
CA SER A 837 6.81 -26.89 33.87
C SER A 837 6.64 -28.23 33.19
#